data_AF-A0A8J5C326-F1
#
_entry.id   AF-A0A8J5C326-F1
#
_cell.length_a   1.000
_cell.length_b   1.000
_cell.length_c   1.000
_cell.angle_alpha   90.00
_cell.angle_beta   90.00
_cell.angle_gamma   90.00
#
_symmetry.space_group_name_H-M   'P 1'
#
loop_
_entity.id
_entity.type
_entity.pdbx_description
1 polymer ?
#
loop_
_entity_poly.entity_id
_entity_poly.type
_entity_poly.pdbx_seq_one_letter_code
_entity_poly.pdbx_strand_id
1 'polypeptide(L)'
;MEYWAHSDLDRDWLSFYNFLQVLERILGRQDGPGGLVETSSLVAERALLLELSFGGGDEVRVGDRGSGERAGERCDRKQHRRPPQGVRTPRHLHKNRCLLRFLHLYVPNCYPYLNTDAGTMSPFEHGEVFVLDDGGEVDLDLGNYERFLDIKLTRDNNITTGKIYQFVIDKERRGDYLGKTVQVVPHITDAIQEWLERVAMIPVDDKEGPADVCVIELGGTIGDIESMPFIEALGQFSYRVGPGNFCLVHVSLVPVLKAVGEQKTKPTQHSVRGLRGLGLTPNILACRCEKPLDVNVKEKLSQFCHVPVANIVTLHDVANIWHIPLMLKEQKAHKALLKLLNLRGCAQEPMLQEWMGRAKLCDTLHDPVRIAMVGKYTGLSDSYLSVLKALLHASVACRRKLIVDWVPSSDLEETTALEAPDSHQAAWALLKGADGILVPGGFGDRGVQGKILAAKYARENKVPFLGICLGMQIAVIEFARSVMNLKEANSTEFDPNTSTPVVIFMPEGSKTHMGGTMRLGSRRTYFQIADCKSAKLYGNVSFVDERHRHRYEVNPSFVQEFEKAGLAFVGKDETGQRMEIIELPSHPYFLGVQFHPEFKSRPWKPSAVFVGLVAASCGQLENNLDPHSPASNGIIIPRFYPNGGRVKKPAKSLPGGKLLHGNGIGNGNEWPAACLITTTTSDVV
;
A
#
# COMPACT_ATOMS: atom_id res chain seq x y z
N MET A 1 11.83 -11.36 33.19
CA MET A 1 11.28 -10.05 32.75
C MET A 1 12.34 -9.16 32.10
N GLU A 2 13.46 -9.74 31.67
CA GLU A 2 14.43 -9.23 30.69
C GLU A 2 15.01 -10.55 30.12
N TYR A 3 15.07 -10.72 28.79
CA TYR A 3 15.61 -11.88 28.02
C TYR A 3 14.72 -12.41 26.87
N TRP A 4 13.87 -11.61 26.20
CA TRP A 4 13.25 -12.04 24.92
C TRP A 4 13.02 -10.85 23.95
N ALA A 5 14.03 -10.00 23.75
CA ALA A 5 13.98 -8.86 22.82
C ALA A 5 14.90 -9.01 21.58
N HIS A 6 15.25 -10.25 21.21
CA HIS A 6 16.10 -10.54 20.06
C HIS A 6 15.53 -11.66 19.18
N SER A 7 14.43 -11.37 18.50
CA SER A 7 14.04 -12.10 17.30
C SER A 7 13.40 -11.12 16.33
N ASP A 8 13.86 -11.14 15.08
CA ASP A 8 13.40 -10.35 13.95
C ASP A 8 11.86 -10.26 13.86
N LEU A 9 11.29 -9.18 14.40
CA LEU A 9 9.86 -8.83 14.33
C LEU A 9 9.37 -8.65 12.87
N ASP A 10 10.30 -8.49 11.93
CA ASP A 10 10.06 -8.44 10.47
C ASP A 10 9.50 -9.77 9.90
N ARG A 11 9.45 -10.84 10.70
CA ARG A 11 8.96 -12.18 10.32
C ARG A 11 7.55 -12.52 10.82
N ASP A 12 6.94 -11.72 11.67
CA ASP A 12 5.78 -12.18 12.45
C ASP A 12 4.41 -12.01 11.77
N TRP A 13 4.24 -11.02 10.88
CA TRP A 13 2.92 -10.71 10.30
C TRP A 13 2.76 -11.05 8.80
N LEU A 14 3.87 -11.29 8.09
CA LEU A 14 3.90 -11.42 6.62
C LEU A 14 3.18 -12.64 6.03
N SER A 15 2.80 -13.65 6.82
CA SER A 15 2.31 -14.91 6.25
C SER A 15 0.87 -14.83 5.68
N PHE A 16 0.08 -13.87 6.15
CA PHE A 16 -1.33 -13.69 5.77
C PHE A 16 -1.52 -12.69 4.62
N TYR A 17 -0.80 -11.55 4.61
CA TYR A 17 -0.80 -10.55 3.53
C TYR A 17 -0.57 -11.13 2.11
N ASN A 18 0.11 -12.27 2.04
CA ASN A 18 0.44 -12.97 0.80
C ASN A 18 -0.61 -14.00 0.36
N PHE A 19 -1.58 -14.35 1.23
CA PHE A 19 -2.76 -15.16 0.89
C PHE A 19 -3.65 -14.50 -0.18
N LEU A 20 -3.63 -13.18 -0.17
CA LEU A 20 -4.49 -12.29 -0.92
C LEU A 20 -3.93 -11.95 -2.30
N GLN A 21 -2.60 -12.02 -2.44
CA GLN A 21 -1.90 -11.85 -3.71
C GLN A 21 -2.01 -13.07 -4.62
N VAL A 22 -2.19 -14.25 -4.00
CA VAL A 22 -2.60 -15.43 -4.75
C VAL A 22 -3.97 -15.13 -5.35
N LEU A 23 -4.92 -14.51 -4.63
CA LEU A 23 -6.29 -14.23 -5.13
C LEU A 23 -6.29 -13.33 -6.38
N GLU A 24 -5.55 -12.24 -6.40
CA GLU A 24 -5.47 -11.34 -7.55
C GLU A 24 -5.00 -12.07 -8.83
N ARG A 25 -3.92 -12.87 -8.75
CA ARG A 25 -3.40 -13.64 -9.91
C ARG A 25 -4.05 -15.01 -10.13
N ILE A 26 -4.79 -15.57 -9.16
CA ILE A 26 -5.73 -16.70 -9.37
C ILE A 26 -6.78 -16.28 -10.40
N LEU A 27 -7.11 -14.99 -10.48
CA LEU A 27 -8.32 -14.53 -11.14
C LEU A 27 -8.06 -13.70 -12.40
N GLY A 28 -6.79 -13.38 -12.64
CA GLY A 28 -6.18 -13.30 -13.96
C GLY A 28 -5.47 -11.97 -14.22
N ARG A 29 -4.39 -12.02 -14.98
CA ARG A 29 -3.87 -10.87 -15.73
C ARG A 29 -3.34 -11.44 -17.04
N GLN A 30 -3.87 -10.97 -18.16
CA GLN A 30 -3.24 -11.11 -19.47
C GLN A 30 -2.81 -9.71 -19.89
N ASP A 31 -1.54 -9.38 -19.66
CA ASP A 31 -0.88 -8.36 -20.47
C ASP A 31 0.01 -9.12 -21.45
N GLY A 32 -0.38 -9.10 -22.73
CA GLY A 32 0.44 -9.65 -23.81
C GLY A 32 1.69 -8.78 -24.03
N PRO A 33 2.79 -9.34 -24.57
CA PRO A 33 3.99 -8.57 -24.81
C PRO A 33 3.86 -7.75 -26.09
N GLY A 34 4.09 -6.44 -25.99
CA GLY A 34 4.56 -5.62 -27.12
C GLY A 34 3.48 -4.98 -28.01
N GLY A 35 3.41 -3.66 -27.92
CA GLY A 35 2.75 -2.78 -28.88
C GLY A 35 3.17 -1.33 -28.63
N LEU A 36 4.42 -0.99 -28.92
CA LEU A 36 4.92 0.38 -28.92
C LEU A 36 4.71 0.99 -30.33
N VAL A 37 4.01 2.13 -30.34
CA VAL A 37 4.12 3.30 -31.23
C VAL A 37 3.66 3.15 -32.69
N GLU A 38 2.61 3.90 -33.04
CA GLU A 38 2.69 4.87 -34.14
C GLU A 38 2.15 6.23 -33.63
N THR A 39 3.05 7.18 -33.47
CA THR A 39 2.76 8.61 -33.45
C THR A 39 2.71 9.11 -34.89
N SER A 40 1.62 9.75 -35.30
CA SER A 40 1.65 10.72 -36.39
C SER A 40 0.79 11.91 -36.04
N SER A 41 1.44 13.01 -35.69
CA SER A 41 0.89 14.36 -35.81
C SER A 41 0.87 14.75 -37.30
N LEU A 42 -0.23 15.41 -37.71
CA LEU A 42 -0.34 16.47 -38.75
C LEU A 42 -1.69 16.34 -39.48
N VAL A 43 -2.59 17.27 -39.24
CA VAL A 43 -3.00 18.35 -40.17
C VAL A 43 -4.23 19.06 -39.58
N ALA A 44 -4.12 20.38 -39.49
CA ALA A 44 -5.14 21.32 -39.06
C ALA A 44 -6.20 21.60 -40.15
N GLU A 45 -7.24 22.34 -39.75
CA GLU A 45 -8.26 23.05 -40.55
C GLU A 45 -9.52 22.29 -41.00
N ARG A 46 -10.68 22.60 -40.40
CA ARG A 46 -11.53 23.74 -40.82
C ARG A 46 -12.68 24.00 -39.86
N ALA A 47 -12.93 25.30 -39.65
CA ALA A 47 -13.99 25.89 -38.88
C ALA A 47 -15.37 25.83 -39.58
N LEU A 48 -16.44 25.94 -38.80
CA LEU A 48 -17.52 26.89 -39.11
C LEU A 48 -18.22 27.37 -37.83
N LEU A 49 -18.18 28.70 -37.64
CA LEU A 49 -18.93 29.52 -36.70
C LEU A 49 -20.40 29.63 -37.13
N LEU A 50 -21.29 29.83 -36.15
CA LEU A 50 -22.27 30.93 -36.19
C LEU A 50 -22.86 31.21 -34.80
N GLU A 51 -22.63 32.44 -34.36
CA GLU A 51 -23.23 33.13 -33.22
C GLU A 51 -24.75 33.32 -33.38
N LEU A 52 -25.44 33.56 -32.27
CA LEU A 52 -26.39 34.68 -32.15
C LEU A 52 -26.54 35.08 -30.67
N SER A 53 -26.09 36.31 -30.37
CA SER A 53 -26.29 37.04 -29.12
C SER A 53 -27.50 37.98 -29.24
N PHE A 54 -28.30 38.08 -28.17
CA PHE A 54 -29.06 39.25 -27.69
C PHE A 54 -29.31 38.97 -26.19
N GLY A 55 -29.06 39.80 -25.18
CA GLY A 55 -28.79 41.22 -25.10
C GLY A 55 -29.81 41.88 -24.15
N GLY A 56 -29.41 42.17 -22.90
CA GLY A 56 -29.92 43.32 -22.11
C GLY A 56 -30.84 43.07 -20.90
N GLY A 57 -30.42 43.59 -19.73
CA GLY A 57 -31.21 44.60 -18.99
C GLY A 57 -31.93 44.21 -17.68
N ASP A 58 -31.28 44.52 -16.55
CA ASP A 58 -31.75 45.23 -15.34
C ASP A 58 -33.03 44.88 -14.52
N GLU A 59 -32.77 44.90 -13.20
CA GLU A 59 -33.57 45.40 -12.05
C GLU A 59 -34.86 44.70 -11.49
N VAL A 60 -34.71 44.24 -10.24
CA VAL A 60 -35.46 44.62 -9.00
C VAL A 60 -36.92 44.16 -8.76
N ARG A 61 -37.12 43.63 -7.52
CA ARG A 61 -38.28 43.61 -6.58
C ARG A 61 -39.26 42.42 -6.54
N VAL A 62 -39.19 41.72 -5.39
CA VAL A 62 -40.24 41.50 -4.35
C VAL A 62 -41.65 41.05 -4.78
N GLY A 63 -42.13 39.94 -4.19
CA GLY A 63 -43.56 39.78 -3.85
C GLY A 63 -44.15 38.36 -3.90
N ASP A 64 -44.03 37.62 -2.80
CA ASP A 64 -45.09 36.98 -2.00
C ASP A 64 -46.28 36.19 -2.64
N ARG A 65 -46.69 35.14 -1.89
CA ARG A 65 -47.96 34.36 -1.86
C ARG A 65 -48.14 33.12 -2.77
N GLY A 66 -48.10 31.94 -2.13
CA GLY A 66 -49.31 31.33 -1.56
C GLY A 66 -50.17 30.36 -2.41
N SER A 67 -50.23 29.11 -1.94
CA SER A 67 -51.40 28.20 -1.85
C SER A 67 -51.89 27.39 -3.07
N GLY A 68 -52.19 26.09 -2.83
CA GLY A 68 -53.51 25.54 -3.16
C GLY A 68 -53.63 24.35 -4.15
N GLU A 69 -53.60 23.13 -3.60
CA GLU A 69 -54.51 21.98 -3.84
C GLU A 69 -54.97 21.46 -5.24
N ARG A 70 -54.74 20.14 -5.42
CA ARG A 70 -55.64 19.02 -5.81
C ARG A 70 -56.29 18.89 -7.22
N ALA A 71 -56.00 17.71 -7.79
CA ALA A 71 -56.91 16.66 -8.31
C ALA A 71 -57.63 16.79 -9.67
N GLY A 72 -57.65 15.66 -10.42
CA GLY A 72 -58.88 15.19 -11.09
C GLY A 72 -58.85 14.95 -12.61
N GLU A 73 -58.54 13.69 -12.98
CA GLU A 73 -59.15 12.83 -14.02
C GLU A 73 -59.79 13.32 -15.35
N ARG A 74 -59.45 12.56 -16.41
CA ARG A 74 -60.26 12.06 -17.56
C ARG A 74 -60.74 13.08 -18.61
N CYS A 75 -60.98 12.76 -19.89
CA CYS A 75 -60.77 11.63 -20.81
C CYS A 75 -61.44 12.12 -22.12
N ASP A 76 -60.84 11.99 -23.30
CA ASP A 76 -61.67 11.63 -24.46
C ASP A 76 -60.92 11.02 -25.66
N ARG A 77 -61.65 10.14 -26.33
CA ARG A 77 -61.24 9.15 -27.34
C ARG A 77 -61.17 9.73 -28.76
N LYS A 78 -60.39 9.08 -29.63
CA LYS A 78 -60.87 8.61 -30.95
C LYS A 78 -60.02 7.45 -31.51
N GLN A 79 -60.72 6.45 -32.03
CA GLN A 79 -60.25 5.17 -32.59
C GLN A 79 -59.90 5.30 -34.08
N HIS A 80 -58.96 4.48 -34.61
CA HIS A 80 -59.29 3.45 -35.62
C HIS A 80 -58.09 2.55 -36.05
N ARG A 81 -58.30 1.24 -35.81
CA ARG A 81 -58.02 0.00 -36.59
C ARG A 81 -56.71 -0.23 -37.40
N ARG A 82 -56.12 -1.38 -37.04
CA ARG A 82 -55.03 -2.26 -37.60
C ARG A 82 -55.21 -2.68 -39.09
N PRO A 83 -54.26 -3.40 -39.76
CA PRO A 83 -53.02 -4.07 -39.28
C PRO A 83 -51.74 -3.81 -40.12
N PRO A 84 -50.56 -4.26 -39.67
CA PRO A 84 -49.92 -5.33 -40.47
C PRO A 84 -49.14 -6.41 -39.71
N GLN A 85 -49.13 -7.55 -40.39
CA GLN A 85 -48.18 -8.67 -40.49
C GLN A 85 -46.83 -8.59 -39.74
N GLY A 86 -46.45 -9.74 -39.15
CA GLY A 86 -45.08 -10.24 -39.20
C GLY A 86 -44.13 -9.84 -38.07
N VAL A 87 -44.47 -10.16 -36.82
CA VAL A 87 -43.49 -10.14 -35.72
C VAL A 87 -42.51 -11.30 -35.92
N ARG A 88 -41.36 -11.01 -36.56
CA ARG A 88 -40.14 -11.78 -36.32
C ARG A 88 -39.69 -11.44 -34.90
N THR A 89 -39.74 -12.43 -34.02
CA THR A 89 -39.10 -12.39 -32.71
C THR A 89 -37.62 -12.01 -32.88
N PRO A 90 -37.12 -10.97 -32.21
CA PRO A 90 -35.69 -10.83 -32.05
C PRO A 90 -35.27 -12.00 -31.18
N ARG A 91 -34.56 -12.97 -31.77
CA ARG A 91 -33.72 -13.86 -30.98
C ARG A 91 -32.75 -12.95 -30.24
N HIS A 92 -33.06 -12.63 -28.99
CA HIS A 92 -32.06 -12.23 -28.02
C HIS A 92 -31.07 -13.41 -27.93
N LEU A 93 -30.07 -13.39 -28.80
CA LEU A 93 -28.77 -13.92 -28.42
C LEU A 93 -28.33 -13.03 -27.25
N HIS A 94 -28.70 -13.41 -26.03
CA HIS A 94 -27.78 -13.25 -24.91
C HIS A 94 -26.53 -14.05 -25.29
N LYS A 95 -25.65 -13.41 -26.07
CA LYS A 95 -24.23 -13.67 -25.93
C LYS A 95 -23.93 -13.21 -24.51
N ASN A 96 -23.92 -14.18 -23.60
CA ASN A 96 -23.12 -14.12 -22.37
C ASN A 96 -21.68 -13.83 -22.80
N ARG A 97 -21.39 -12.57 -23.10
CA ARG A 97 -20.05 -12.03 -22.96
C ARG A 97 -19.90 -11.82 -21.46
N CYS A 98 -19.57 -12.91 -20.76
CA CYS A 98 -18.75 -12.78 -19.55
C CYS A 98 -17.43 -12.16 -20.01
N LEU A 99 -17.42 -10.83 -20.13
CA LEU A 99 -16.20 -10.06 -20.07
C LEU A 99 -15.71 -10.25 -18.64
N LEU A 100 -14.74 -11.16 -18.47
CA LEU A 100 -14.11 -11.44 -17.19
C LEU A 100 -13.60 -10.10 -16.63
N ARG A 101 -14.30 -9.58 -15.62
CA ARG A 101 -13.80 -8.51 -14.77
C ARG A 101 -12.88 -9.16 -13.76
N PHE A 102 -11.64 -8.70 -13.73
CA PHE A 102 -10.61 -9.23 -12.87
C PHE A 102 -10.97 -8.91 -11.43
N LEU A 103 -10.97 -9.93 -10.59
CA LEU A 103 -11.38 -9.89 -9.19
C LEU A 103 -10.63 -8.77 -8.44
N HIS A 104 -11.26 -7.62 -8.34
CA HIS A 104 -10.72 -6.51 -7.57
C HIS A 104 -10.69 -6.97 -6.12
N LEU A 105 -9.52 -6.90 -5.52
CA LEU A 105 -9.31 -7.26 -4.13
C LEU A 105 -9.39 -5.98 -3.32
N TYR A 106 -10.47 -5.81 -2.58
CA TYR A 106 -10.72 -4.60 -1.80
C TYR A 106 -10.32 -4.84 -0.34
N VAL A 107 -9.44 -4.04 0.26
CA VAL A 107 -8.90 -4.33 1.61
C VAL A 107 -9.25 -3.26 2.65
N PRO A 108 -10.36 -3.40 3.39
CA PRO A 108 -10.55 -2.62 4.60
C PRO A 108 -9.83 -3.31 5.76
N ASN A 109 -8.96 -2.55 6.43
CA ASN A 109 -8.35 -2.98 7.67
C ASN A 109 -9.11 -2.37 8.84
N CYS A 110 -9.64 -3.21 9.71
CA CYS A 110 -10.33 -2.84 10.94
C CYS A 110 -9.34 -2.88 12.08
N TYR A 111 -8.92 -1.71 12.56
CA TYR A 111 -8.02 -1.60 13.70
C TYR A 111 -8.79 -1.36 15.01
N PRO A 112 -8.55 -2.18 16.04
CA PRO A 112 -9.21 -2.03 17.32
C PRO A 112 -8.83 -0.75 18.09
N TYR A 113 -7.71 -0.10 17.75
CA TYR A 113 -7.25 1.09 18.46
C TYR A 113 -8.20 2.30 18.34
N LEU A 114 -8.16 3.18 19.35
CA LEU A 114 -9.07 4.31 19.50
C LEU A 114 -8.72 5.54 18.65
N ASN A 115 -7.48 5.71 18.20
CA ASN A 115 -7.12 6.83 17.34
C ASN A 115 -7.94 6.81 16.03
N THR A 116 -8.35 7.98 15.55
CA THR A 116 -9.11 8.11 14.30
C THR A 116 -8.29 7.76 13.05
N ASP A 117 -6.98 7.95 13.15
CA ASP A 117 -5.96 7.68 12.14
C ASP A 117 -4.62 7.39 12.83
N ALA A 118 -3.60 7.01 12.06
CA ALA A 118 -2.26 6.73 12.59
C ALA A 118 -1.38 7.99 12.69
N GLY A 119 -1.83 9.15 12.19
CA GLY A 119 -0.97 10.32 11.97
C GLY A 119 -0.35 10.90 13.24
N THR A 120 -1.03 10.75 14.37
CA THR A 120 -0.58 11.24 15.68
C THR A 120 0.23 10.23 16.48
N MET A 121 0.34 8.99 15.99
CA MET A 121 1.06 7.93 16.69
C MET A 121 2.57 8.11 16.59
N SER A 122 3.26 7.71 17.65
CA SER A 122 4.72 7.67 17.66
C SER A 122 5.21 6.46 16.85
N PRO A 123 6.21 6.63 15.96
CA PRO A 123 6.80 5.50 15.25
C PRO A 123 7.42 4.41 16.14
N PHE A 124 7.66 4.72 17.42
CA PHE A 124 8.15 3.74 18.40
C PHE A 124 7.07 2.78 18.90
N GLU A 125 5.80 3.20 18.92
CA GLU A 125 4.73 2.42 19.53
C GLU A 125 4.02 1.56 18.50
N HIS A 126 3.86 2.09 17.29
CA HIS A 126 3.00 1.51 16.26
C HIS A 126 3.71 1.30 14.92
N GLY A 127 5.02 1.58 14.86
CA GLY A 127 5.76 1.59 13.60
C GLY A 127 5.45 2.80 12.73
N GLU A 128 5.94 2.77 11.50
CA GLU A 128 5.83 3.88 10.55
C GLU A 128 4.37 4.23 10.19
N VAL A 129 4.09 5.52 10.02
CA VAL A 129 2.82 6.00 9.44
C VAL A 129 2.88 5.89 7.92
N PHE A 130 1.98 5.14 7.32
CA PHE A 130 1.86 5.05 5.86
C PHE A 130 0.92 6.14 5.33
N VAL A 131 1.29 6.76 4.21
CA VAL A 131 0.48 7.83 3.60
C VAL A 131 -0.12 7.35 2.29
N LEU A 132 -1.39 7.67 2.08
CA LEU A 132 -2.16 7.36 0.86
C LEU A 132 -2.21 8.54 -0.12
N ASP A 133 -2.66 8.29 -1.35
CA ASP A 133 -2.72 9.34 -2.38
C ASP A 133 -3.68 10.48 -2.02
N ASP A 134 -4.78 10.17 -1.32
CA ASP A 134 -5.76 11.14 -0.83
C ASP A 134 -5.33 11.87 0.45
N GLY A 135 -4.11 11.60 0.94
CA GLY A 135 -3.59 12.17 2.18
C GLY A 135 -4.12 11.49 3.44
N GLY A 136 -4.71 10.30 3.36
CA GLY A 136 -4.96 9.47 4.54
C GLY A 136 -3.66 9.07 5.22
N GLU A 137 -3.56 9.31 6.53
CA GLU A 137 -2.52 8.76 7.40
C GLU A 137 -3.02 7.45 7.99
N VAL A 138 -2.41 6.34 7.60
CA VAL A 138 -2.91 5.00 7.91
C VAL A 138 -1.81 4.13 8.49
N ASP A 139 -2.22 3.00 9.05
CA ASP A 139 -1.31 1.95 9.50
C ASP A 139 -0.44 1.46 8.33
N LEU A 140 0.81 1.14 8.66
CA LEU A 140 1.82 0.52 7.80
C LEU A 140 1.33 -0.69 7.02
N ASP A 141 0.45 -1.48 7.63
CA ASP A 141 -0.10 -2.71 7.06
C ASP A 141 -0.87 -2.46 5.75
N LEU A 142 -1.56 -1.32 5.61
CA LEU A 142 -2.17 -0.92 4.34
C LEU A 142 -1.14 -0.79 3.21
N GLY A 143 0.08 -0.37 3.55
CA GLY A 143 1.18 -0.27 2.62
C GLY A 143 1.60 -1.63 2.04
N ASN A 144 1.41 -2.73 2.77
CA ASN A 144 1.69 -4.07 2.25
C ASN A 144 0.72 -4.45 1.12
N TYR A 145 -0.57 -4.12 1.27
CA TYR A 145 -1.57 -4.37 0.22
C TYR A 145 -1.27 -3.58 -1.06
N GLU A 146 -1.03 -2.28 -0.92
CA GLU A 146 -0.65 -1.44 -2.06
C GLU A 146 0.60 -1.96 -2.77
N ARG A 147 1.62 -2.40 -2.01
CA ARG A 147 2.89 -2.89 -2.56
C ARG A 147 2.73 -4.11 -3.44
N PHE A 148 1.94 -5.08 -3.00
CA PHE A 148 1.88 -6.37 -3.64
C PHE A 148 0.75 -6.50 -4.66
N LEU A 149 -0.35 -5.78 -4.46
CA LEU A 149 -1.52 -5.82 -5.34
C LEU A 149 -1.50 -4.73 -6.41
N ASP A 150 -0.54 -3.79 -6.35
CA ASP A 150 -0.44 -2.67 -7.29
C ASP A 150 -1.73 -1.82 -7.35
N ILE A 151 -2.40 -1.66 -6.20
CA ILE A 151 -3.62 -0.88 -6.01
C ILE A 151 -3.33 0.46 -5.32
N LYS A 152 -4.32 1.36 -5.33
CA LYS A 152 -4.31 2.65 -4.63
C LYS A 152 -5.47 2.68 -3.64
N LEU A 153 -5.13 2.64 -2.36
CA LEU A 153 -6.12 2.70 -1.28
C LEU A 153 -6.43 4.16 -0.93
N THR A 154 -7.56 4.35 -0.25
CA THR A 154 -8.04 5.64 0.27
C THR A 154 -8.16 5.59 1.79
N ARG A 155 -8.26 6.77 2.43
CA ARG A 155 -8.42 6.89 3.90
C ARG A 155 -9.60 6.12 4.48
N ASP A 156 -10.60 5.82 3.66
CA ASP A 156 -11.81 5.10 4.04
C ASP A 156 -11.59 3.59 4.13
N ASN A 157 -10.48 3.09 3.57
CA ASN A 157 -10.06 1.68 3.67
C ASN A 157 -9.44 1.39 5.04
N ASN A 158 -8.98 2.41 5.75
CA ASN A 158 -8.58 2.27 7.14
C ASN A 158 -9.79 2.52 8.06
N ILE A 159 -10.31 1.49 8.70
CA ILE A 159 -11.42 1.59 9.65
C ILE A 159 -10.84 1.44 11.06
N THR A 160 -11.07 2.42 11.93
CA THR A 160 -10.62 2.36 13.33
C THR A 160 -11.81 2.50 14.27
N THR A 161 -11.67 2.01 15.50
CA THR A 161 -12.69 2.18 16.55
C THR A 161 -13.03 3.66 16.74
N GLY A 162 -12.02 4.54 16.78
CA GLY A 162 -12.22 5.98 16.89
C GLY A 162 -13.02 6.58 15.74
N LYS A 163 -12.73 6.16 14.51
CA LYS A 163 -13.43 6.65 13.31
C LYS A 163 -14.92 6.28 13.32
N ILE A 164 -15.23 5.03 13.70
CA ILE A 164 -16.62 4.57 13.80
C ILE A 164 -17.35 5.26 14.95
N TYR A 165 -16.72 5.39 16.13
CA TYR A 165 -17.35 6.09 17.25
C TYR A 165 -17.59 7.56 16.93
N GLN A 166 -16.63 8.26 16.33
CA GLN A 166 -16.82 9.64 15.89
C GLN A 166 -17.99 9.75 14.92
N PHE A 167 -18.06 8.88 13.91
CA PHE A 167 -19.16 8.86 12.94
C PHE A 167 -20.53 8.67 13.59
N VAL A 168 -20.65 7.75 14.56
CA VAL A 168 -21.91 7.48 15.26
C VAL A 168 -22.28 8.60 16.23
N ILE A 169 -21.31 9.18 16.94
CA ILE A 169 -21.53 10.34 17.81
C ILE A 169 -22.00 11.54 16.98
N ASP A 170 -21.40 11.79 15.82
CA ASP A 170 -21.81 12.89 14.95
C ASP A 170 -23.23 12.68 14.39
N LYS A 171 -23.60 11.43 14.03
CA LYS A 171 -24.99 11.06 13.66
C LYS A 171 -25.97 11.33 14.80
N GLU A 172 -25.59 10.99 16.03
CA GLU A 172 -26.41 11.27 17.22
C GLU A 172 -26.63 12.77 17.41
N ARG A 173 -25.58 13.59 17.34
CA ARG A 173 -25.68 15.04 17.50
C ARG A 173 -26.49 15.74 16.40
N ARG A 174 -26.51 15.19 15.19
CA ARG A 174 -27.38 15.67 14.10
C ARG A 174 -28.85 15.27 14.25
N GLY A 175 -29.16 14.33 15.14
CA GLY A 175 -30.52 13.82 15.34
C GLY A 175 -30.91 12.68 14.40
N ASP A 176 -29.95 12.02 13.74
CA ASP A 176 -30.20 10.96 12.74
C ASP A 176 -30.90 9.73 13.37
N TYR A 177 -30.78 9.54 14.69
CA TYR A 177 -31.44 8.46 15.44
C TYR A 177 -32.79 8.87 16.06
N LEU A 178 -33.34 10.03 15.71
CA LEU A 178 -34.67 10.51 16.14
C LEU A 178 -34.84 10.54 17.68
N GLY A 179 -33.77 10.88 18.41
CA GLY A 179 -33.76 10.96 19.86
C GLY A 179 -33.79 9.62 20.60
N LYS A 180 -33.67 8.48 19.89
CA LYS A 180 -33.54 7.16 20.52
C LYS A 180 -32.15 6.99 21.13
N THR A 181 -32.07 6.14 22.15
CA THR A 181 -30.79 5.78 22.78
C THR A 181 -29.91 5.00 21.82
N VAL A 182 -28.69 5.49 21.60
CA VAL A 182 -27.64 4.85 20.80
C VAL A 182 -26.84 3.88 21.68
N GLN A 183 -26.52 2.71 21.15
CA GLN A 183 -25.82 1.61 21.84
C GLN A 183 -24.85 0.92 20.89
N VAL A 184 -23.92 0.12 21.42
CA VAL A 184 -22.96 -0.66 20.60
C VAL A 184 -23.70 -1.57 19.62
N VAL A 185 -24.67 -2.34 20.11
CA VAL A 185 -25.56 -3.13 19.25
C VAL A 185 -26.95 -2.46 19.25
N PRO A 186 -27.55 -2.17 18.10
CA PRO A 186 -27.04 -2.42 16.75
C PRO A 186 -26.25 -1.24 16.16
N HIS A 187 -26.22 -0.05 16.77
CA HIS A 187 -25.81 1.17 16.08
C HIS A 187 -24.33 1.21 15.64
N ILE A 188 -23.41 0.67 16.46
CA ILE A 188 -21.99 0.58 16.08
C ILE A 188 -21.80 -0.57 15.08
N THR A 189 -22.43 -1.71 15.32
CA THR A 189 -22.33 -2.88 14.42
C THR A 189 -22.92 -2.62 13.05
N ASP A 190 -24.01 -1.85 12.97
CA ASP A 190 -24.64 -1.40 11.73
C ASP A 190 -23.74 -0.39 11.03
N ALA A 191 -23.15 0.57 11.76
CA ALA A 191 -22.22 1.54 11.18
C ALA A 191 -20.97 0.87 10.57
N ILE A 192 -20.41 -0.16 11.22
CA ILE A 192 -19.30 -0.95 10.67
C ILE A 192 -19.74 -1.66 9.39
N GLN A 193 -20.90 -2.32 9.42
CA GLN A 193 -21.45 -3.03 8.26
C GLN A 193 -21.70 -2.07 7.09
N GLU A 194 -22.40 -0.96 7.31
CA GLU A 194 -22.66 0.10 6.32
C GLU A 194 -21.35 0.63 5.72
N TRP A 195 -20.31 0.80 6.54
CA TRP A 195 -19.00 1.24 6.07
C TRP A 195 -18.39 0.21 5.12
N LEU A 196 -18.36 -1.07 5.51
CA LEU A 196 -17.82 -2.14 4.68
C LEU A 196 -18.52 -2.23 3.33
N GLU A 197 -19.86 -2.14 3.29
CA GLU A 197 -20.61 -2.18 2.03
C GLU A 197 -20.27 -0.96 1.16
N ARG A 198 -20.26 0.24 1.74
CA ARG A 198 -20.00 1.47 1.01
C ARG A 198 -18.61 1.46 0.37
N VAL A 199 -17.59 1.09 1.13
CA VAL A 199 -16.23 1.19 0.62
C VAL A 199 -15.87 0.03 -0.32
N ALA A 200 -16.50 -1.14 -0.18
CA ALA A 200 -16.37 -2.23 -1.16
C ALA A 200 -16.89 -1.88 -2.57
N MET A 201 -17.76 -0.86 -2.68
CA MET A 201 -18.26 -0.37 -3.96
C MET A 201 -17.32 0.64 -4.64
N ILE A 202 -16.29 1.13 -3.94
CA ILE A 202 -15.33 2.11 -4.47
C ILE A 202 -14.19 1.37 -5.17
N PRO A 203 -13.93 1.63 -6.46
CA PRO A 203 -12.80 1.02 -7.16
C PRO A 203 -11.47 1.54 -6.58
N VAL A 204 -10.54 0.62 -6.33
CA VAL A 204 -9.18 0.90 -5.81
C VAL A 204 -8.08 0.62 -6.83
N ASP A 205 -8.46 0.21 -8.03
CA ASP A 205 -7.60 0.09 -9.20
C ASP A 205 -8.11 1.00 -10.32
N ASP A 206 -7.36 1.09 -11.41
CA ASP A 206 -7.70 1.98 -12.52
C ASP A 206 -8.84 1.42 -13.41
N LYS A 207 -9.71 0.51 -12.91
CA LYS A 207 -10.87 -0.01 -13.68
C LYS A 207 -12.22 0.47 -13.14
N GLU A 208 -13.22 0.45 -14.02
CA GLU A 208 -14.59 0.86 -13.71
C GLU A 208 -15.42 -0.28 -13.09
N GLY A 209 -16.10 0.03 -11.99
CA GLY A 209 -17.07 -0.86 -11.34
C GLY A 209 -16.64 -1.33 -9.95
N PRO A 210 -17.57 -1.95 -9.19
CA PRO A 210 -17.27 -2.47 -7.86
C PRO A 210 -16.42 -3.74 -7.94
N ALA A 211 -15.81 -4.06 -6.81
CA ALA A 211 -14.99 -5.24 -6.66
C ALA A 211 -15.79 -6.55 -6.61
N ASP A 212 -15.23 -7.63 -7.16
CA ASP A 212 -15.84 -8.97 -7.04
C ASP A 212 -15.55 -9.62 -5.69
N VAL A 213 -14.40 -9.33 -5.05
CA VAL A 213 -14.09 -9.82 -3.69
C VAL A 213 -13.48 -8.73 -2.79
N CYS A 214 -14.07 -8.58 -1.62
CA CYS A 214 -13.54 -7.74 -0.55
C CYS A 214 -12.80 -8.61 0.48
N VAL A 215 -11.54 -8.31 0.73
CA VAL A 215 -10.74 -8.89 1.78
C VAL A 215 -10.70 -8.00 3.00
N ILE A 216 -11.38 -8.40 4.07
CA ILE A 216 -11.39 -7.66 5.32
C ILE A 216 -10.34 -8.23 6.24
N GLU A 217 -9.37 -7.41 6.64
CA GLU A 217 -8.46 -7.75 7.73
C GLU A 217 -8.98 -7.15 9.03
N LEU A 218 -9.22 -7.99 10.03
CA LEU A 218 -9.43 -7.55 11.40
C LEU A 218 -8.08 -7.59 12.13
N GLY A 219 -7.50 -6.41 12.34
CA GLY A 219 -6.26 -6.24 13.08
C GLY A 219 -6.42 -6.54 14.57
N GLY A 220 -5.28 -6.61 15.27
CA GLY A 220 -5.23 -6.97 16.68
C GLY A 220 -5.43 -8.47 16.93
N THR A 221 -6.01 -8.82 18.07
CA THR A 221 -6.21 -10.21 18.48
C THR A 221 -7.68 -10.52 18.69
N ILE A 222 -8.07 -11.79 18.55
CA ILE A 222 -9.42 -12.21 18.94
C ILE A 222 -9.48 -12.46 20.45
N GLY A 223 -10.47 -11.84 21.09
CA GLY A 223 -10.79 -12.05 22.51
C GLY A 223 -10.43 -10.87 23.41
N ASP A 224 -9.79 -9.84 22.86
CA ASP A 224 -9.66 -8.54 23.50
C ASP A 224 -11.01 -7.78 23.49
N ILE A 225 -11.12 -6.76 24.35
CA ILE A 225 -12.33 -5.93 24.49
C ILE A 225 -12.55 -5.08 23.23
N GLU A 226 -11.46 -4.68 22.58
CA GLU A 226 -11.47 -3.74 21.47
C GLU A 226 -12.00 -4.38 20.17
N SER A 227 -11.74 -5.67 19.92
CA SER A 227 -12.25 -6.39 18.75
C SER A 227 -13.72 -6.83 18.87
N MET A 228 -14.30 -6.83 20.08
CA MET A 228 -15.67 -7.35 20.29
C MET A 228 -16.73 -6.70 19.39
N PRO A 229 -16.78 -5.36 19.21
CA PRO A 229 -17.77 -4.73 18.34
C PRO A 229 -17.60 -5.15 16.87
N PHE A 230 -16.35 -5.33 16.40
CA PHE A 230 -16.08 -5.77 15.04
C PHE A 230 -16.48 -7.23 14.82
N ILE A 231 -16.13 -8.12 15.75
CA ILE A 231 -16.48 -9.54 15.64
C ILE A 231 -18.00 -9.73 15.60
N GLU A 232 -18.73 -9.02 16.47
CA GLU A 232 -20.20 -9.03 16.47
C GLU A 232 -20.77 -8.49 15.15
N ALA A 233 -20.23 -7.36 14.64
CA ALA A 233 -20.65 -6.80 13.35
C ALA A 233 -20.42 -7.77 12.19
N LEU A 234 -19.26 -8.43 12.15
CA LEU A 234 -18.91 -9.41 11.13
C LEU A 234 -19.71 -10.71 11.26
N GLY A 235 -20.06 -11.10 12.49
CA GLY A 235 -20.99 -12.18 12.77
C GLY A 235 -22.35 -11.92 12.13
N GLN A 236 -22.96 -10.78 12.45
CA GLN A 236 -24.24 -10.33 11.85
C GLN A 236 -24.15 -10.23 10.32
N PHE A 237 -23.07 -9.65 9.82
CA PHE A 237 -22.81 -9.49 8.40
C PHE A 237 -22.78 -10.83 7.66
N SER A 238 -22.13 -11.85 8.23
CA SER A 238 -22.04 -13.20 7.63
C SER A 238 -23.41 -13.83 7.39
N TYR A 239 -24.36 -13.63 8.31
CA TYR A 239 -25.74 -14.09 8.13
C TYR A 239 -26.49 -13.28 7.07
N ARG A 240 -26.24 -11.97 7.00
CA ARG A 240 -26.91 -11.06 6.06
C ARG A 240 -26.55 -11.33 4.60
N VAL A 241 -25.26 -11.53 4.30
CA VAL A 241 -24.79 -11.78 2.92
C VAL A 241 -25.01 -13.22 2.46
N GLY A 242 -25.19 -14.14 3.41
CA GLY A 242 -25.54 -15.53 3.15
C GLY A 242 -24.36 -16.42 2.73
N PRO A 243 -24.59 -17.74 2.65
CA PRO A 243 -23.56 -18.72 2.33
C PRO A 243 -23.07 -18.55 0.89
N GLY A 244 -21.76 -18.66 0.68
CA GLY A 244 -21.14 -18.46 -0.63
C GLY A 244 -20.65 -17.04 -0.89
N ASN A 245 -21.06 -16.06 -0.07
CA ASN A 245 -20.62 -14.66 -0.16
C ASN A 245 -19.73 -14.25 1.02
N PHE A 246 -19.39 -15.19 1.91
CA PHE A 246 -18.56 -14.95 3.08
C PHE A 246 -17.62 -16.13 3.31
N CYS A 247 -16.33 -15.85 3.54
CA CYS A 247 -15.32 -16.83 3.91
C CYS A 247 -14.46 -16.27 5.05
N LEU A 248 -14.32 -17.02 6.15
CA LEU A 248 -13.48 -16.67 7.28
C LEU A 248 -12.18 -17.47 7.26
N VAL A 249 -11.04 -16.77 7.22
CA VAL A 249 -9.70 -17.34 7.39
C VAL A 249 -9.20 -16.95 8.77
N HIS A 250 -9.02 -17.93 9.64
CA HIS A 250 -8.46 -17.68 10.95
C HIS A 250 -6.97 -17.99 10.96
N VAL A 251 -6.16 -16.98 11.25
CA VAL A 251 -4.71 -17.08 11.33
C VAL A 251 -4.32 -17.32 12.79
N SER A 252 -3.58 -18.39 13.05
CA SER A 252 -3.19 -18.78 14.41
C SER A 252 -1.75 -19.28 14.46
N LEU A 253 -1.06 -18.99 15.56
CA LEU A 253 0.29 -19.46 15.83
C LEU A 253 0.28 -20.91 16.37
N VAL A 254 1.09 -21.78 15.75
CA VAL A 254 1.40 -23.12 16.23
C VAL A 254 2.86 -23.14 16.69
N PRO A 255 3.15 -22.88 17.98
CA PRO A 255 4.51 -22.78 18.47
C PRO A 255 5.19 -24.16 18.51
N VAL A 256 6.50 -24.14 18.27
CA VAL A 256 7.40 -25.29 18.42
C VAL A 256 8.26 -25.07 19.65
N LEU A 257 8.08 -25.90 20.68
CA LEU A 257 8.92 -25.81 21.87
C LEU A 257 10.30 -26.38 21.55
N LYS A 258 11.33 -25.53 21.46
CA LYS A 258 12.70 -25.93 21.10
C LYS A 258 13.24 -27.09 21.94
N ALA A 259 12.87 -27.18 23.22
CA ALA A 259 13.30 -28.23 24.13
C ALA A 259 12.80 -29.64 23.75
N VAL A 260 11.65 -29.76 23.08
CA VAL A 260 10.99 -31.04 22.79
C VAL A 260 10.82 -31.27 21.28
N GLY A 261 10.85 -30.21 20.48
CA GLY A 261 10.61 -30.25 19.03
C GLY A 261 9.15 -30.49 18.64
N GLU A 262 8.23 -30.58 19.60
CA GLU A 262 6.81 -30.87 19.36
C GLU A 262 6.03 -29.60 18.97
N GLN A 263 5.23 -29.70 17.90
CA GLN A 263 4.28 -28.67 17.47
C GLN A 263 3.06 -28.65 18.40
N LYS A 264 2.87 -27.53 19.13
CA LYS A 264 1.79 -27.41 20.11
C LYS A 264 0.55 -26.75 19.50
N THR A 265 -0.52 -27.53 19.40
CA THR A 265 -1.80 -27.11 18.79
C THR A 265 -2.77 -26.43 19.75
N LYS A 266 -2.49 -26.39 21.05
CA LYS A 266 -3.46 -25.96 22.06
C LYS A 266 -3.81 -24.47 21.92
N PRO A 267 -2.86 -23.54 21.70
CA PRO A 267 -3.18 -22.14 21.44
C PRO A 267 -4.22 -21.96 20.34
N THR A 268 -4.03 -22.64 19.20
CA THR A 268 -4.98 -22.64 18.09
C THR A 268 -6.35 -23.20 18.46
N GLN A 269 -6.42 -24.26 19.26
CA GLN A 269 -7.69 -24.83 19.73
C GLN A 269 -8.47 -23.84 20.61
N HIS A 270 -7.79 -23.17 21.54
CA HIS A 270 -8.40 -22.16 22.41
C HIS A 270 -8.85 -20.94 21.61
N SER A 271 -8.05 -20.50 20.66
CA SER A 271 -8.38 -19.39 19.76
C SER A 271 -9.65 -19.68 18.94
N VAL A 272 -9.73 -20.84 18.28
CA VAL A 272 -10.92 -21.24 17.52
C VAL A 272 -12.14 -21.43 18.42
N ARG A 273 -11.96 -21.86 19.67
CA ARG A 273 -13.05 -21.92 20.64
C ARG A 273 -13.57 -20.52 21.01
N GLY A 274 -12.67 -19.55 21.23
CA GLY A 274 -13.02 -18.16 21.49
C GLY A 274 -13.81 -17.55 20.32
N LEU A 275 -13.29 -17.71 19.10
CA LEU A 275 -13.94 -17.23 17.88
C LEU A 275 -15.35 -17.80 17.68
N ARG A 276 -15.52 -19.12 17.92
CA ARG A 276 -16.84 -19.77 17.87
C ARG A 276 -17.78 -19.30 18.97
N GLY A 277 -17.25 -19.00 20.16
CA GLY A 277 -18.02 -18.42 21.26
C GLY A 277 -18.60 -17.05 20.91
N LEU A 278 -17.96 -16.32 20.00
CA LEU A 278 -18.40 -15.04 19.46
C LEU A 278 -19.23 -15.18 18.17
N GLY A 279 -19.68 -16.39 17.82
CA GLY A 279 -20.58 -16.63 16.69
C GLY A 279 -19.92 -16.80 15.32
N LEU A 280 -18.58 -16.76 15.23
CA LEU A 280 -17.84 -16.95 13.99
C LEU A 280 -17.18 -18.34 13.91
N THR A 281 -17.31 -19.02 12.76
CA THR A 281 -16.68 -20.32 12.54
C THR A 281 -15.72 -20.25 11.36
N PRO A 282 -14.43 -20.59 11.55
CA PRO A 282 -13.45 -20.48 10.47
C PRO A 282 -13.73 -21.48 9.35
N ASN A 283 -13.67 -21.01 8.10
CA ASN A 283 -13.74 -21.88 6.93
C ASN A 283 -12.35 -22.44 6.56
N ILE A 284 -11.31 -21.62 6.78
CA ILE A 284 -9.91 -21.95 6.56
C ILE A 284 -9.14 -21.64 7.85
N LEU A 285 -8.24 -22.54 8.23
CA LEU A 285 -7.34 -22.34 9.36
C LEU A 285 -5.91 -22.20 8.81
N ALA A 286 -5.33 -21.02 8.95
CA ALA A 286 -3.98 -20.71 8.51
C ALA A 286 -3.03 -20.74 9.72
N CYS A 287 -2.20 -21.77 9.80
CA CYS A 287 -1.33 -22.03 10.95
C CYS A 287 0.09 -21.53 10.69
N ARG A 288 0.48 -20.43 11.36
CA ARG A 288 1.84 -19.89 11.37
C ARG A 288 2.75 -20.77 12.23
N CYS A 289 3.90 -21.15 11.71
CA CYS A 289 4.85 -22.04 12.40
C CYS A 289 6.29 -21.84 11.88
N GLU A 290 7.30 -22.32 12.60
CA GLU A 290 8.69 -22.29 12.11
C GLU A 290 8.92 -23.33 11.00
N LYS A 291 8.35 -24.53 11.17
CA LYS A 291 8.52 -25.69 10.29
C LYS A 291 7.18 -26.19 9.77
N PRO A 292 7.14 -26.89 8.61
CA PRO A 292 5.91 -27.46 8.09
C PRO A 292 5.17 -28.33 9.12
N LEU A 293 3.83 -28.22 9.17
CA LEU A 293 3.03 -29.01 10.10
C LEU A 293 3.03 -30.49 9.74
N ASP A 294 3.19 -31.34 10.75
CA ASP A 294 3.06 -32.78 10.60
C ASP A 294 1.61 -33.17 10.25
N VAL A 295 1.45 -34.29 9.54
CA VAL A 295 0.12 -34.79 9.14
C VAL A 295 -0.77 -35.02 10.37
N ASN A 296 -0.23 -35.67 11.41
CA ASN A 296 -0.95 -35.93 12.66
C ASN A 296 -1.38 -34.63 13.36
N VAL A 297 -0.59 -33.56 13.23
CA VAL A 297 -0.89 -32.24 13.81
C VAL A 297 -2.06 -31.60 13.07
N LYS A 298 -2.09 -31.69 11.74
CA LYS A 298 -3.22 -31.24 10.92
C LYS A 298 -4.50 -32.02 11.21
N GLU A 299 -4.43 -33.34 11.32
CA GLU A 299 -5.57 -34.19 11.66
C GLU A 299 -6.13 -33.85 13.05
N LYS A 300 -5.25 -33.65 14.02
CA LYS A 300 -5.63 -33.20 15.36
C LYS A 300 -6.34 -31.85 15.30
N LEU A 301 -5.76 -30.85 14.63
CA LEU A 301 -6.40 -29.54 14.47
C LEU A 301 -7.77 -29.68 13.79
N SER A 302 -7.90 -30.54 12.78
CA SER A 302 -9.18 -30.79 12.11
C SER A 302 -10.26 -31.29 13.07
N GLN A 303 -9.93 -32.25 13.93
CA GLN A 303 -10.88 -32.80 14.91
C GLN A 303 -11.29 -31.79 15.99
N PHE A 304 -10.34 -31.02 16.52
CA PHE A 304 -10.63 -30.07 17.61
C PHE A 304 -11.26 -28.76 17.13
N CYS A 305 -10.85 -28.27 15.96
CA CYS A 305 -11.31 -27.00 15.39
C CYS A 305 -12.51 -27.18 14.46
N HIS A 306 -12.87 -28.42 14.09
CA HIS A 306 -13.93 -28.76 13.14
C HIS A 306 -13.76 -28.13 11.75
N VAL A 307 -12.51 -27.96 11.33
CA VAL A 307 -12.14 -27.49 9.98
C VAL A 307 -11.63 -28.68 9.17
N PRO A 308 -12.08 -28.92 7.93
CA PRO A 308 -11.57 -30.02 7.11
C PRO A 308 -10.05 -29.93 6.94
N VAL A 309 -9.34 -31.06 6.99
CA VAL A 309 -7.87 -31.11 6.82
C VAL A 309 -7.41 -30.37 5.55
N ALA A 310 -8.18 -30.46 4.46
CA ALA A 310 -7.90 -29.78 3.20
C ALA A 310 -7.94 -28.23 3.29
N ASN A 311 -8.56 -27.69 4.34
CA ASN A 311 -8.67 -26.26 4.61
C ASN A 311 -7.73 -25.81 5.74
N ILE A 312 -6.82 -26.69 6.21
CA ILE A 312 -5.78 -26.35 7.18
C ILE A 312 -4.48 -26.10 6.42
N VAL A 313 -4.11 -24.83 6.33
CA VAL A 313 -2.97 -24.33 5.57
C VAL A 313 -1.81 -24.08 6.53
N THR A 314 -0.63 -24.57 6.17
CA THR A 314 0.61 -24.35 6.90
C THR A 314 1.32 -23.12 6.35
N LEU A 315 1.68 -22.19 7.23
CA LEU A 315 2.42 -20.98 6.91
C LEU A 315 3.77 -21.02 7.64
N HIS A 316 4.72 -21.79 7.11
CA HIS A 316 6.03 -21.95 7.73
C HIS A 316 7.00 -20.81 7.38
N ASP A 317 8.12 -20.70 8.10
CA ASP A 317 9.14 -19.70 7.77
C ASP A 317 9.78 -19.99 6.41
N VAL A 318 9.85 -18.95 5.58
CA VAL A 318 10.45 -19.00 4.24
C VAL A 318 11.67 -18.09 4.17
N ALA A 319 12.56 -18.38 3.23
CA ALA A 319 13.77 -17.59 3.02
C ALA A 319 13.48 -16.15 2.58
N ASN A 320 12.45 -15.95 1.76
CA ASN A 320 12.01 -14.64 1.31
C ASN A 320 10.49 -14.64 1.06
N ILE A 321 9.89 -13.44 1.09
CA ILE A 321 8.43 -13.28 1.03
C ILE A 321 7.80 -13.81 -0.28
N TRP A 322 8.55 -13.82 -1.39
CA TRP A 322 8.03 -14.26 -2.68
C TRP A 322 7.72 -15.77 -2.75
N HIS A 323 8.15 -16.56 -1.75
CA HIS A 323 7.79 -17.97 -1.61
C HIS A 323 6.36 -18.20 -1.08
N ILE A 324 5.76 -17.24 -0.36
CA ILE A 324 4.46 -17.46 0.29
C ILE A 324 3.35 -17.78 -0.74
N PRO A 325 3.20 -17.04 -1.86
CA PRO A 325 2.21 -17.38 -2.87
C PRO A 325 2.38 -18.78 -3.47
N LEU A 326 3.63 -19.23 -3.60
CA LEU A 326 3.98 -20.57 -4.10
C LEU A 326 3.52 -21.64 -3.11
N MET A 327 3.85 -21.45 -1.83
CA MET A 327 3.48 -22.35 -0.72
C MET A 327 1.95 -22.54 -0.63
N LEU A 328 1.19 -21.47 -0.81
CA LEU A 328 -0.27 -21.50 -0.77
C LEU A 328 -0.88 -22.20 -1.99
N LYS A 329 -0.26 -22.02 -3.17
CA LYS A 329 -0.67 -22.74 -4.38
C LYS A 329 -0.46 -24.24 -4.23
N GLU A 330 0.71 -24.66 -3.71
CA GLU A 330 1.04 -26.06 -3.46
C GLU A 330 0.05 -26.74 -2.51
N GLN A 331 -0.39 -26.03 -1.47
CA GLN A 331 -1.40 -26.50 -0.52
C GLN A 331 -2.85 -26.38 -1.02
N LYS A 332 -3.06 -25.96 -2.28
CA LYS A 332 -4.37 -25.82 -2.92
C LYS A 332 -5.33 -24.87 -2.18
N ALA A 333 -4.79 -23.92 -1.41
CA ALA A 333 -5.59 -22.96 -0.65
C ALA A 333 -6.54 -22.14 -1.54
N HIS A 334 -6.05 -21.75 -2.72
CA HIS A 334 -6.84 -21.13 -3.79
C HIS A 334 -8.07 -21.94 -4.19
N LYS A 335 -7.95 -23.27 -4.33
CA LYS A 335 -9.08 -24.13 -4.74
C LYS A 335 -10.14 -24.25 -3.64
N ALA A 336 -9.72 -24.15 -2.38
CA ALA A 336 -10.64 -24.10 -1.24
C ALA A 336 -11.43 -22.79 -1.23
N LEU A 337 -10.75 -21.64 -1.36
CA LEU A 337 -11.39 -20.32 -1.44
C LEU A 337 -12.41 -20.22 -2.58
N LEU A 338 -12.01 -20.58 -3.79
CA LEU A 338 -12.89 -20.54 -4.96
C LEU A 338 -14.13 -21.42 -4.80
N LYS A 339 -14.01 -22.53 -4.06
CA LYS A 339 -15.15 -23.40 -3.73
C LYS A 339 -16.07 -22.72 -2.72
N LEU A 340 -15.51 -22.15 -1.66
CA LEU A 340 -16.26 -21.55 -0.56
C LEU A 340 -17.02 -20.30 -1.01
N LEU A 341 -16.44 -19.52 -1.93
CA LEU A 341 -17.02 -18.28 -2.45
C LEU A 341 -17.82 -18.47 -3.76
N ASN A 342 -18.07 -19.71 -4.20
CA ASN A 342 -18.75 -20.02 -5.46
C ASN A 342 -18.11 -19.40 -6.74
N LEU A 343 -16.81 -19.10 -6.71
CA LEU A 343 -16.08 -18.45 -7.81
C LEU A 343 -15.47 -19.42 -8.84
N ARG A 344 -15.74 -20.73 -8.74
CA ARG A 344 -15.16 -21.73 -9.66
C ARG A 344 -15.51 -21.52 -11.13
N GLY A 345 -16.67 -20.92 -11.41
CA GLY A 345 -17.14 -20.70 -12.79
C GLY A 345 -16.43 -19.54 -13.50
N CYS A 346 -15.80 -18.63 -12.75
CA CYS A 346 -15.13 -17.45 -13.28
C CYS A 346 -13.60 -17.49 -13.11
N ALA A 347 -13.10 -18.34 -12.23
CA ALA A 347 -11.69 -18.35 -11.83
C ALA A 347 -10.77 -19.22 -12.69
N GLN A 348 -9.51 -18.79 -12.87
CA GLN A 348 -8.45 -19.55 -13.54
C GLN A 348 -7.41 -20.08 -12.54
N GLU A 349 -6.44 -20.88 -13.02
CA GLU A 349 -5.34 -21.35 -12.19
C GLU A 349 -4.28 -20.23 -12.08
N PRO A 350 -3.76 -19.91 -10.87
CA PRO A 350 -2.85 -18.78 -10.69
C PRO A 350 -1.53 -18.92 -11.47
N MET A 351 -1.18 -17.87 -12.20
CA MET A 351 0.09 -17.76 -12.91
C MET A 351 1.17 -17.14 -12.02
N LEU A 352 2.01 -18.00 -11.45
CA LEU A 352 3.05 -17.61 -10.48
C LEU A 352 4.47 -17.66 -11.06
N GLN A 353 4.63 -17.67 -12.39
CA GLN A 353 5.97 -17.80 -13.02
C GLN A 353 6.91 -16.65 -12.64
N GLU A 354 6.41 -15.42 -12.62
CA GLU A 354 7.20 -14.26 -12.20
C GLU A 354 7.58 -14.33 -10.72
N TRP A 355 6.64 -14.76 -9.86
CA TRP A 355 6.88 -14.98 -8.43
C TRP A 355 7.98 -16.03 -8.21
N MET A 356 7.90 -17.15 -8.91
CA MET A 356 8.94 -18.19 -8.89
C MET A 356 10.29 -17.64 -9.35
N GLY A 357 10.31 -16.85 -10.43
CA GLY A 357 11.53 -16.22 -10.94
C GLY A 357 12.18 -15.29 -9.91
N ARG A 358 11.36 -14.47 -9.22
CA ARG A 358 11.84 -13.50 -8.24
C ARG A 358 12.26 -14.15 -6.91
N ALA A 359 11.52 -15.15 -6.44
CA ALA A 359 11.89 -15.94 -5.27
C ALA A 359 13.28 -16.57 -5.48
N LYS A 360 13.49 -17.23 -6.63
CA LYS A 360 14.79 -17.79 -7.00
C LYS A 360 15.87 -16.73 -7.14
N LEU A 361 15.57 -15.59 -7.77
CA LEU A 361 16.53 -14.51 -7.90
C LEU A 361 17.02 -14.06 -6.52
N CYS A 362 16.09 -13.77 -5.59
CA CYS A 362 16.42 -13.34 -4.24
C CYS A 362 17.26 -14.37 -3.48
N ASP A 363 16.96 -15.66 -3.62
CA ASP A 363 17.71 -16.75 -2.97
C ASP A 363 19.16 -16.85 -3.49
N THR A 364 19.41 -16.40 -4.73
CA THR A 364 20.74 -16.47 -5.38
C THR A 364 21.58 -15.20 -5.24
N LEU A 365 21.11 -14.17 -4.53
CA LEU A 365 21.87 -12.93 -4.35
C LEU A 365 22.99 -13.14 -3.32
N HIS A 366 24.23 -13.04 -3.78
CA HIS A 366 25.42 -13.23 -2.92
C HIS A 366 26.25 -11.95 -2.77
N ASP A 367 26.36 -11.14 -3.82
CA ASP A 367 27.16 -9.92 -3.79
C ASP A 367 26.49 -8.84 -2.93
N PRO A 368 27.11 -8.40 -1.82
CA PRO A 368 26.49 -7.45 -0.92
C PRO A 368 26.51 -6.02 -1.47
N VAL A 369 25.55 -5.22 -1.03
CA VAL A 369 25.60 -3.75 -1.07
C VAL A 369 25.24 -3.24 0.32
N ARG A 370 26.14 -2.45 0.93
CA ARG A 370 26.00 -1.96 2.30
C ARG A 370 25.46 -0.54 2.29
N ILE A 371 24.28 -0.34 2.86
CA ILE A 371 23.66 0.98 2.97
C ILE A 371 23.57 1.36 4.45
N ALA A 372 24.20 2.47 4.83
CA ALA A 372 24.06 3.04 6.16
C ALA A 372 22.74 3.82 6.25
N MET A 373 21.83 3.37 7.12
CA MET A 373 20.60 4.06 7.43
C MET A 373 20.81 4.92 8.69
N VAL A 374 20.92 6.23 8.50
CA VAL A 374 21.21 7.19 9.58
C VAL A 374 19.92 7.72 10.16
N GLY A 375 19.44 7.06 11.21
CA GLY A 375 18.09 7.24 11.74
C GLY A 375 18.05 7.58 13.22
N LYS A 376 16.86 7.98 13.66
CA LYS A 376 16.54 8.23 15.07
C LYS A 376 16.05 6.96 15.78
N TYR A 377 15.45 6.03 15.02
CA TYR A 377 14.76 4.83 15.50
C TYR A 377 15.48 3.55 15.08
N THR A 378 16.78 3.44 15.35
CA THR A 378 17.59 2.29 14.89
C THR A 378 17.32 0.98 15.63
N GLY A 379 16.70 1.05 16.81
CA GLY A 379 16.34 -0.13 17.61
C GLY A 379 15.02 -0.81 17.22
N LEU A 380 14.22 -0.19 16.35
CA LEU A 380 12.92 -0.72 15.91
C LEU A 380 12.85 -0.68 14.38
N SER A 381 12.97 -1.84 13.73
CA SER A 381 12.90 -1.98 12.26
C SER A 381 11.60 -1.40 11.69
N ASP A 382 10.51 -1.51 12.45
CA ASP A 382 9.16 -1.20 12.01
C ASP A 382 8.94 0.30 11.82
N SER A 383 9.74 1.14 12.49
CA SER A 383 9.71 2.60 12.29
C SER A 383 10.19 3.03 10.89
N TYR A 384 10.84 2.15 10.13
CA TYR A 384 11.38 2.42 8.79
C TYR A 384 11.06 1.31 7.78
N LEU A 385 10.00 0.52 8.02
CA LEU A 385 9.70 -0.66 7.21
C LEU A 385 9.52 -0.32 5.73
N SER A 386 8.84 0.77 5.38
CA SER A 386 8.64 1.18 4.00
C SER A 386 9.95 1.47 3.29
N VAL A 387 10.88 2.14 3.97
CA VAL A 387 12.23 2.42 3.47
C VAL A 387 13.00 1.11 3.26
N LEU A 388 12.93 0.18 4.22
CA LEU A 388 13.56 -1.15 4.09
C LEU A 388 13.01 -1.94 2.90
N LYS A 389 11.68 -1.97 2.72
CA LYS A 389 11.07 -2.66 1.57
C LYS A 389 11.46 -1.97 0.26
N ALA A 390 11.55 -0.63 0.22
CA ALA A 390 11.99 0.09 -0.97
C ALA A 390 13.46 -0.19 -1.34
N LEU A 391 14.36 -0.23 -0.35
CA LEU A 391 15.75 -0.67 -0.53
C LEU A 391 15.83 -2.13 -0.98
N LEU A 392 14.99 -3.01 -0.45
CA LEU A 392 14.92 -4.41 -0.87
C LEU A 392 14.49 -4.53 -2.33
N HIS A 393 13.45 -3.79 -2.76
CA HIS A 393 13.02 -3.79 -4.15
C HIS A 393 14.14 -3.30 -5.09
N ALA A 394 14.82 -2.20 -4.72
CA ALA A 394 15.93 -1.64 -5.48
C ALA A 394 17.15 -2.57 -5.55
N SER A 395 17.51 -3.23 -4.45
CA SER A 395 18.64 -4.17 -4.39
C SER A 395 18.39 -5.42 -5.21
N VAL A 396 17.17 -5.97 -5.18
CA VAL A 396 16.78 -7.09 -6.05
C VAL A 396 16.83 -6.69 -7.53
N ALA A 397 16.39 -5.47 -7.88
CA ALA A 397 16.50 -4.95 -9.24
C ALA A 397 17.96 -4.80 -9.71
N CYS A 398 18.86 -4.36 -8.81
CA CYS A 398 20.29 -4.25 -9.07
C CYS A 398 21.05 -5.58 -8.89
N ARG A 399 20.36 -6.69 -8.58
CA ARG A 399 20.94 -8.01 -8.32
C ARG A 399 22.02 -7.99 -7.22
N ARG A 400 21.79 -7.24 -6.15
CA ARG A 400 22.65 -7.17 -4.96
C ARG A 400 21.92 -7.65 -3.72
N LYS A 401 22.65 -8.30 -2.82
CA LYS A 401 22.17 -8.65 -1.49
C LYS A 401 22.24 -7.41 -0.59
N LEU A 402 21.08 -6.90 -0.19
CA LEU A 402 21.01 -5.75 0.70
C LEU A 402 21.59 -6.09 2.08
N ILE A 403 22.50 -5.24 2.57
CA ILE A 403 22.93 -5.19 3.96
C ILE A 403 22.63 -3.76 4.45
N VAL A 404 21.79 -3.64 5.47
CA VAL A 404 21.48 -2.35 6.08
C VAL A 404 22.25 -2.23 7.38
N ASP A 405 23.12 -1.22 7.45
CA ASP A 405 23.83 -0.86 8.67
C ASP A 405 23.05 0.24 9.38
N TRP A 406 22.54 -0.05 10.56
CA TRP A 406 21.78 0.92 11.37
C TRP A 406 22.74 1.84 12.11
N VAL A 407 22.69 3.13 11.79
CA VAL A 407 23.55 4.14 12.41
C VAL A 407 22.68 5.09 13.24
N PRO A 408 22.71 5.00 14.58
CA PRO A 408 21.97 5.94 15.43
C PRO A 408 22.53 7.35 15.21
N SER A 409 21.67 8.29 14.82
CA SER A 409 22.14 9.64 14.49
C SER A 409 22.72 10.37 15.68
N SER A 410 22.23 10.12 16.91
CA SER A 410 22.80 10.69 18.14
C SER A 410 24.27 10.29 18.31
N ASP A 411 24.62 9.05 17.97
CA ASP A 411 25.94 8.51 18.26
C ASP A 411 27.02 9.10 17.36
N LEU A 412 26.64 9.78 16.27
CA LEU A 412 27.56 10.51 15.40
C LEU A 412 27.95 11.89 15.96
N GLU A 413 27.26 12.40 16.98
CA GLU A 413 27.45 13.74 17.53
C GLU A 413 28.73 13.84 18.38
N GLU A 414 29.28 15.06 18.46
CA GLU A 414 30.50 15.35 19.24
C GLU A 414 30.29 15.16 20.75
N THR A 415 29.07 15.38 21.23
CA THR A 415 28.67 15.12 22.62
C THR A 415 28.85 13.65 22.97
N THR A 416 28.40 12.73 22.11
CA THR A 416 28.58 11.29 22.32
C THR A 416 30.04 10.86 22.19
N ALA A 417 30.88 11.57 21.43
CA ALA A 417 32.32 11.32 21.42
C ALA A 417 32.96 11.50 22.80
N LEU A 418 32.41 12.39 23.64
CA LEU A 418 32.85 12.62 25.01
C LEU A 418 32.17 11.68 26.01
N GLU A 419 30.87 11.44 25.87
CA GLU A 419 30.06 10.68 26.83
C GLU A 419 30.17 9.16 26.64
N ALA A 420 30.23 8.68 25.39
CA ALA A 420 30.26 7.26 25.03
C ALA A 420 31.15 7.04 23.78
N PRO A 421 32.49 7.16 23.93
CA PRO A 421 33.43 7.11 22.80
C PRO A 421 33.35 5.81 22.00
N ASP A 422 33.07 4.67 22.64
CA ASP A 422 32.96 3.37 21.97
C ASP A 422 31.76 3.33 21.00
N SER A 423 30.59 3.82 21.45
CA SER A 423 29.38 3.91 20.62
C SER A 423 29.60 4.87 19.45
N HIS A 424 30.24 6.01 19.71
CA HIS A 424 30.59 6.99 18.68
C HIS A 424 31.53 6.40 17.62
N GLN A 425 32.60 5.71 18.05
CA GLN A 425 33.54 5.07 17.15
C GLN A 425 32.86 3.97 16.31
N ALA A 426 31.99 3.16 16.92
CA ALA A 426 31.24 2.12 16.23
C ALA A 426 30.29 2.71 15.17
N ALA A 427 29.53 3.76 15.51
CA ALA A 427 28.63 4.44 14.59
C ALA A 427 29.38 5.03 13.38
N TRP A 428 30.51 5.70 13.62
CA TRP A 428 31.36 6.22 12.55
C TRP A 428 32.03 5.11 11.71
N ALA A 429 32.39 3.98 12.31
CA ALA A 429 32.94 2.85 11.57
C ALA A 429 31.89 2.24 10.62
N LEU A 430 30.64 2.11 11.06
CA LEU A 430 29.53 1.67 10.21
C LEU A 430 29.28 2.66 9.07
N LEU A 431 29.21 3.96 9.37
CA LEU A 431 28.99 4.99 8.36
C LEU A 431 30.09 5.01 7.28
N LYS A 432 31.37 4.94 7.70
CA LYS A 432 32.53 4.95 6.80
C LYS A 432 32.68 3.65 6.00
N GLY A 433 32.14 2.55 6.51
CA GLY A 433 32.18 1.23 5.86
C GLY A 433 31.03 0.99 4.87
N ALA A 434 30.10 1.94 4.71
CA ALA A 434 28.95 1.79 3.83
C ALA A 434 29.24 2.25 2.39
N ASP A 435 28.62 1.57 1.43
CA ASP A 435 28.68 1.90 0.00
C ASP A 435 27.71 3.03 -0.38
N GLY A 436 26.75 3.34 0.51
CA GLY A 436 25.78 4.42 0.34
C GLY A 436 25.16 4.82 1.67
N ILE A 437 24.70 6.06 1.76
CA ILE A 437 24.12 6.66 2.96
C ILE A 437 22.69 7.10 2.66
N LEU A 438 21.77 6.71 3.54
CA LEU A 438 20.37 7.14 3.48
C LEU A 438 20.00 7.84 4.79
N VAL A 439 19.48 9.07 4.66
CA VAL A 439 18.89 9.81 5.78
C VAL A 439 17.37 9.86 5.57
N PRO A 440 16.57 9.10 6.34
CA PRO A 440 15.13 9.04 6.17
C PRO A 440 14.44 10.28 6.77
N GLY A 441 13.12 10.31 6.63
CA GLY A 441 12.28 11.30 7.31
C GLY A 441 12.42 11.26 8.85
N GLY A 442 11.95 12.31 9.49
CA GLY A 442 11.93 12.42 10.94
C GLY A 442 11.33 13.75 11.40
N PHE A 443 11.21 13.90 12.71
CA PHE A 443 10.69 15.11 13.34
C PHE A 443 11.43 15.40 14.65
N GLY A 444 11.46 16.67 15.01
CA GLY A 444 12.16 17.17 16.21
C GLY A 444 13.67 17.29 16.02
N ASP A 445 14.30 17.89 17.03
CA ASP A 445 15.71 18.30 17.08
C ASP A 445 16.71 17.17 17.36
N ARG A 446 16.29 16.12 18.07
CA ARG A 446 17.16 15.01 18.48
C ARG A 446 17.81 14.30 17.29
N GLY A 447 19.15 14.25 17.30
CA GLY A 447 19.94 13.55 16.29
C GLY A 447 20.13 14.34 14.99
N VAL A 448 19.65 15.58 14.91
CA VAL A 448 19.77 16.42 13.71
C VAL A 448 21.24 16.73 13.41
N GLN A 449 22.07 17.03 14.42
CA GLN A 449 23.48 17.34 14.19
C GLN A 449 24.24 16.13 13.63
N GLY A 450 23.99 14.93 14.15
CA GLY A 450 24.60 13.72 13.60
C GLY A 450 24.19 13.43 12.15
N LYS A 451 22.94 13.73 11.76
CA LYS A 451 22.50 13.63 10.36
C LYS A 451 23.21 14.65 9.47
N ILE A 452 23.43 15.88 9.94
CA ILE A 452 24.21 16.90 9.21
C ILE A 452 25.64 16.41 8.99
N LEU A 453 26.27 15.82 10.02
CA LEU A 453 27.61 15.25 9.91
C LEU A 453 27.67 14.09 8.90
N ALA A 454 26.65 13.23 8.87
CA ALA A 454 26.55 12.15 7.88
C ALA A 454 26.41 12.68 6.43
N ALA A 455 25.56 13.68 6.21
CA ALA A 455 25.42 14.32 4.90
C ALA A 455 26.73 15.00 4.45
N LYS A 456 27.43 15.66 5.37
CA LYS A 456 28.75 16.26 5.12
C LYS A 456 29.77 15.21 4.72
N TYR A 457 29.85 14.12 5.48
CA TYR A 457 30.75 13.00 5.18
C TYR A 457 30.48 12.43 3.79
N ALA A 458 29.21 12.20 3.44
CA ALA A 458 28.81 11.70 2.14
C ALA A 458 29.29 12.63 1.01
N ARG A 459 29.00 13.94 1.12
CA ARG A 459 29.37 14.97 0.15
C ARG A 459 30.88 15.06 -0.06
N GLU A 460 31.66 15.08 1.02
CA GLU A 460 33.12 15.28 0.97
C GLU A 460 33.86 14.04 0.46
N ASN A 461 33.35 12.84 0.78
CA ASN A 461 34.00 11.57 0.42
C ASN A 461 33.40 10.94 -0.85
N LYS A 462 32.48 11.64 -1.53
CA LYS A 462 31.80 11.17 -2.74
C LYS A 462 31.01 9.87 -2.56
N VAL A 463 30.50 9.61 -1.35
CA VAL A 463 29.68 8.42 -1.05
C VAL A 463 28.24 8.70 -1.48
N PRO A 464 27.60 7.81 -2.28
CA PRO A 464 26.21 7.96 -2.69
C PRO A 464 25.26 8.30 -1.53
N PHE A 465 24.45 9.34 -1.70
CA PHE A 465 23.57 9.88 -0.66
C PHE A 465 22.14 10.03 -1.16
N LEU A 466 21.18 9.59 -0.34
CA LEU A 466 19.75 9.86 -0.49
C LEU A 466 19.17 10.47 0.78
N GLY A 467 18.66 11.69 0.68
CA GLY A 467 17.89 12.34 1.74
C GLY A 467 16.39 12.30 1.45
N ILE A 468 15.58 11.81 2.39
CA ILE A 468 14.11 11.72 2.24
C ILE A 468 13.44 12.67 3.24
N CYS A 469 12.55 13.53 2.75
CA CYS A 469 11.83 14.54 3.53
C CYS A 469 12.79 15.36 4.40
N LEU A 470 12.88 15.06 5.70
CA LEU A 470 13.88 15.67 6.59
C LEU A 470 15.31 15.50 6.05
N GLY A 471 15.66 14.35 5.46
CA GLY A 471 16.99 14.14 4.89
C GLY A 471 17.36 15.13 3.79
N MET A 472 16.40 15.59 2.98
CA MET A 472 16.62 16.66 2.00
C MET A 472 16.90 17.99 2.70
N GLN A 473 16.12 18.34 3.73
CA GLN A 473 16.32 19.56 4.52
C GLN A 473 17.70 19.56 5.21
N ILE A 474 18.12 18.42 5.75
CA ILE A 474 19.45 18.25 6.35
C ILE A 474 20.55 18.51 5.33
N ALA A 475 20.42 18.00 4.10
CA ALA A 475 21.39 18.24 3.04
C ALA A 475 21.48 19.73 2.67
N VAL A 476 20.35 20.45 2.63
CA VAL A 476 20.33 21.91 2.40
C VAL A 476 21.03 22.67 3.53
N ILE A 477 20.74 22.32 4.79
CA ILE A 477 21.37 22.93 5.97
C ILE A 477 22.88 22.67 5.99
N GLU A 478 23.30 21.43 5.73
CA GLU A 478 24.72 21.06 5.64
C GLU A 478 25.44 21.87 4.58
N PHE A 479 24.86 21.95 3.38
CA PHE A 479 25.47 22.66 2.26
C PHE A 479 25.63 24.16 2.56
N ALA A 480 24.63 24.79 3.18
CA ALA A 480 24.71 26.18 3.59
C ALA A 480 25.85 26.42 4.60
N ARG A 481 25.99 25.54 5.61
CA ARG A 481 27.02 25.67 6.66
C ARG A 481 28.43 25.41 6.15
N SER A 482 28.59 24.41 5.28
CA SER A 482 29.89 23.93 4.84
C SER A 482 30.40 24.64 3.58
N VAL A 483 29.55 24.82 2.57
CA VAL A 483 29.95 25.34 1.25
C VAL A 483 29.73 26.85 1.15
N MET A 484 28.57 27.33 1.61
CA MET A 484 28.24 28.77 1.58
C MET A 484 28.77 29.55 2.80
N ASN A 485 29.38 28.85 3.77
CA ASN A 485 29.91 29.41 5.03
C ASN A 485 28.87 30.12 5.91
N LEU A 486 27.58 29.79 5.77
CA LEU A 486 26.50 30.29 6.59
C LEU A 486 26.38 29.44 7.87
N LYS A 487 27.24 29.68 8.87
CA LYS A 487 27.35 28.84 10.07
C LYS A 487 26.05 28.74 10.88
N GLU A 488 25.30 29.84 10.95
CA GLU A 488 24.02 29.90 11.66
C GLU A 488 22.84 29.33 10.85
N ALA A 489 23.05 28.84 9.62
CA ALA A 489 21.99 28.28 8.80
C ALA A 489 21.27 27.13 9.50
N ASN A 490 19.95 27.24 9.65
CA ASN A 490 19.15 26.23 10.32
C ASN A 490 17.70 26.19 9.81
N SER A 491 16.95 25.18 10.27
CA SER A 491 15.49 25.11 10.13
C SER A 491 14.81 25.83 11.29
N THR A 492 13.74 26.55 11.00
CA THR A 492 12.85 27.11 12.03
C THR A 492 12.12 26.03 12.85
N GLU A 493 12.17 24.76 12.44
CA GLU A 493 11.72 23.63 13.27
C GLU A 493 12.62 23.41 14.49
N PHE A 494 13.94 23.49 14.29
CA PHE A 494 14.93 23.15 15.32
C PHE A 494 15.42 24.38 16.08
N ASP A 495 15.55 25.50 15.39
CA ASP A 495 15.93 26.78 15.96
C ASP A 495 15.04 27.88 15.38
N PRO A 496 13.94 28.24 16.07
CA PRO A 496 13.04 29.30 15.63
C PRO A 496 13.67 30.69 15.56
N ASN A 497 14.81 30.90 16.24
CA ASN A 497 15.48 32.20 16.36
C ASN A 497 16.72 32.32 15.48
N THR A 498 16.99 31.34 14.61
CA THR A 498 18.14 31.38 13.70
C THR A 498 18.15 32.67 12.87
N SER A 499 19.32 33.30 12.77
CA SER A 499 19.52 34.48 11.91
C SER A 499 19.50 34.12 10.42
N THR A 500 19.65 32.84 10.07
CA THR A 500 19.74 32.34 8.69
C THR A 500 18.75 31.17 8.48
N PRO A 501 17.43 31.45 8.38
CA PRO A 501 16.41 30.42 8.24
C PRO A 501 16.35 29.89 6.80
N VAL A 502 17.18 28.90 6.49
CA VAL A 502 17.23 28.26 5.16
C VAL A 502 16.08 27.27 4.93
N VAL A 503 15.46 26.79 6.00
CA VAL A 503 14.23 25.97 5.97
C VAL A 503 13.20 26.62 6.90
N ILE A 504 12.00 26.85 6.38
CA ILE A 504 10.94 27.63 7.05
C ILE A 504 9.63 26.86 7.11
N PHE A 505 8.81 27.18 8.11
CA PHE A 505 7.43 26.69 8.20
C PHE A 505 6.60 27.32 7.08
N MET A 506 6.14 26.49 6.14
CA MET A 506 5.35 26.93 4.97
C MET A 506 4.17 25.97 4.75
N PRO A 507 3.13 26.05 5.62
CA PRO A 507 1.99 25.16 5.54
C PRO A 507 1.18 25.37 4.25
N GLU A 508 0.39 24.38 3.86
CA GLU A 508 -0.63 24.57 2.82
C GLU A 508 -1.83 25.33 3.40
N GLY A 509 -2.34 26.30 2.64
CA GLY A 509 -3.61 26.94 2.95
C GLY A 509 -4.76 26.03 2.53
N SER A 510 -5.69 25.72 3.44
CA SER A 510 -6.90 24.96 3.13
C SER A 510 -8.13 25.86 3.18
N LYS A 511 -9.03 25.69 2.19
CA LYS A 511 -10.35 26.34 2.21
C LYS A 511 -11.33 25.63 3.16
N THR A 512 -11.06 24.38 3.52
CA THR A 512 -11.93 23.53 4.35
C THR A 512 -11.44 23.41 5.79
N HIS A 513 -10.15 23.61 6.04
CA HIS A 513 -9.54 23.57 7.37
C HIS A 513 -8.87 24.90 7.68
N MET A 514 -9.29 25.57 8.75
CA MET A 514 -8.64 26.80 9.21
C MET A 514 -7.32 26.48 9.91
N GLY A 515 -6.27 27.27 9.63
CA GLY A 515 -4.92 27.09 10.18
C GLY A 515 -3.90 26.63 9.14
N GLY A 516 -2.64 26.46 9.57
CA GLY A 516 -1.56 25.98 8.71
C GLY A 516 -1.60 24.45 8.57
N THR A 517 -2.20 23.96 7.49
CA THR A 517 -2.32 22.51 7.24
C THR A 517 -1.00 21.90 6.75
N MET A 518 -0.77 20.62 7.11
CA MET A 518 0.38 19.84 6.62
C MET A 518 0.26 19.59 5.11
N ARG A 519 1.38 19.63 4.38
CA ARG A 519 1.43 19.14 3.00
C ARG A 519 1.39 17.62 3.02
N LEU A 520 0.26 17.06 2.58
CA LEU A 520 -0.10 15.67 2.80
C LEU A 520 -0.74 15.02 1.56
N GLY A 521 -0.37 13.77 1.29
CA GLY A 521 -0.90 12.96 0.19
C GLY A 521 -0.15 13.18 -1.13
N SER A 522 -0.75 12.73 -2.24
CA SER A 522 -0.12 12.85 -3.56
C SER A 522 -0.09 14.31 -4.01
N ARG A 523 1.08 14.76 -4.44
CA ARG A 523 1.28 16.07 -5.09
C ARG A 523 2.17 15.88 -6.31
N ARG A 524 2.00 16.79 -7.26
CA ARG A 524 2.77 16.80 -8.48
C ARG A 524 4.07 17.57 -8.31
N THR A 525 5.15 16.97 -8.76
CA THR A 525 6.48 17.58 -8.85
C THR A 525 6.92 17.63 -10.30
N TYR A 526 7.17 18.84 -10.81
CA TYR A 526 7.63 19.08 -12.17
C TYR A 526 9.15 19.16 -12.22
N PHE A 527 9.76 18.40 -13.13
CA PHE A 527 11.19 18.51 -13.39
C PHE A 527 11.48 19.81 -14.14
N GLN A 528 12.39 20.62 -13.59
CA GLN A 528 12.81 21.89 -14.17
C GLN A 528 13.98 21.71 -15.14
N ILE A 529 14.75 20.63 -14.96
CA ILE A 529 15.95 20.31 -15.75
C ILE A 529 15.76 18.89 -16.27
N ALA A 530 15.75 18.71 -17.59
CA ALA A 530 15.57 17.40 -18.21
C ALA A 530 16.81 16.50 -18.08
N ASP A 531 18.02 17.08 -18.10
CA ASP A 531 19.29 16.36 -18.03
C ASP A 531 19.81 16.19 -16.58
N CYS A 532 18.91 15.92 -15.63
CA CYS A 532 19.27 15.59 -14.25
C CYS A 532 19.16 14.09 -13.97
N LYS A 533 19.79 13.61 -12.88
CA LYS A 533 19.82 12.17 -12.57
C LYS A 533 18.43 11.66 -12.22
N SER A 534 17.66 12.42 -11.44
CA SER A 534 16.29 12.09 -11.07
C SER A 534 15.37 11.96 -12.28
N ALA A 535 15.35 12.94 -13.20
CA ALA A 535 14.53 12.87 -14.41
C ALA A 535 14.84 11.61 -15.23
N LYS A 536 16.13 11.28 -15.43
CA LYS A 536 16.56 10.06 -16.13
C LYS A 536 16.07 8.79 -15.44
N LEU A 537 16.22 8.70 -14.12
CA LEU A 537 15.75 7.55 -13.33
C LEU A 537 14.23 7.37 -13.40
N TYR A 538 13.49 8.47 -13.51
CA TYR A 538 12.03 8.46 -13.72
C TYR A 538 11.63 8.33 -15.21
N GLY A 539 12.57 8.07 -16.12
CA GLY A 539 12.29 7.84 -17.54
C GLY A 539 12.05 9.10 -18.36
N ASN A 540 12.63 10.23 -17.96
CA ASN A 540 12.52 11.56 -18.61
C ASN A 540 11.07 12.06 -18.76
N VAL A 541 10.21 11.71 -17.81
CA VAL A 541 8.86 12.29 -17.71
C VAL A 541 8.94 13.76 -17.29
N SER A 542 7.94 14.57 -17.68
CA SER A 542 7.88 15.99 -17.32
C SER A 542 7.55 16.24 -15.85
N PHE A 543 6.84 15.31 -15.22
CA PHE A 543 6.44 15.39 -13.83
C PHE A 543 6.27 14.00 -13.22
N VAL A 544 6.29 13.94 -11.89
CA VAL A 544 5.95 12.76 -11.11
C VAL A 544 4.95 13.14 -10.03
N ASP A 545 4.07 12.21 -9.70
CA ASP A 545 3.12 12.37 -8.59
C ASP A 545 3.61 11.47 -7.43
N GLU A 546 4.01 12.09 -6.32
CA GLU A 546 4.60 11.41 -5.16
C GLU A 546 3.90 11.85 -3.86
N ARG A 547 4.04 11.06 -2.79
CA ARG A 547 3.33 11.31 -1.52
C ARG A 547 4.17 12.15 -0.58
N HIS A 548 3.55 13.18 0.00
CA HIS A 548 4.18 14.07 0.97
C HIS A 548 3.58 13.88 2.37
N ARG A 549 4.41 14.17 3.38
CA ARG A 549 4.01 14.23 4.79
C ARG A 549 4.94 15.17 5.58
N HIS A 550 4.81 16.48 5.36
CA HIS A 550 5.72 17.45 5.98
C HIS A 550 5.11 18.85 6.08
N ARG A 551 5.79 19.73 6.82
CA ARG A 551 5.31 21.10 7.14
C ARG A 551 6.32 22.21 6.80
N TYR A 552 7.57 21.84 6.58
CA TYR A 552 8.68 22.77 6.42
C TYR A 552 9.24 22.66 5.01
N GLU A 553 9.56 23.80 4.42
CA GLU A 553 10.04 23.92 3.04
C GLU A 553 11.38 24.67 3.01
N VAL A 554 12.16 24.47 1.96
CA VAL A 554 13.33 25.33 1.69
C VAL A 554 12.86 26.76 1.49
N ASN A 555 13.51 27.71 2.16
CA ASN A 555 13.16 29.12 2.06
C ASN A 555 13.43 29.65 0.63
N PRO A 556 12.40 30.08 -0.12
CA PRO A 556 12.56 30.53 -1.50
C PRO A 556 13.54 31.69 -1.68
N SER A 557 13.76 32.51 -0.63
CA SER A 557 14.71 33.62 -0.70
C SER A 557 16.16 33.18 -0.89
N PHE A 558 16.53 31.97 -0.42
CA PHE A 558 17.89 31.45 -0.51
C PHE A 558 18.15 30.61 -1.76
N VAL A 559 17.12 30.24 -2.51
CA VAL A 559 17.20 29.29 -3.64
C VAL A 559 18.22 29.74 -4.69
N GLN A 560 18.20 31.01 -5.07
CA GLN A 560 19.14 31.55 -6.04
C GLN A 560 20.60 31.51 -5.56
N GLU A 561 20.83 31.64 -4.25
CA GLU A 561 22.18 31.59 -3.67
C GLU A 561 22.73 30.16 -3.66
N PHE A 562 21.88 29.18 -3.33
CA PHE A 562 22.20 27.76 -3.42
C PHE A 562 22.52 27.32 -4.85
N GLU A 563 21.73 27.72 -5.83
CA GLU A 563 21.96 27.40 -7.25
C GLU A 563 23.30 27.98 -7.73
N LYS A 564 23.63 29.22 -7.36
CA LYS A 564 24.93 29.84 -7.67
C LYS A 564 26.10 29.12 -6.99
N ALA A 565 25.89 28.59 -5.79
CA ALA A 565 26.90 27.82 -5.06
C ALA A 565 27.04 26.37 -5.56
N GLY A 566 26.15 25.91 -6.46
CA GLY A 566 26.24 24.62 -7.15
C GLY A 566 25.27 23.54 -6.68
N LEU A 567 24.37 23.84 -5.73
CA LEU A 567 23.28 22.93 -5.35
C LEU A 567 22.06 23.21 -6.23
N ALA A 568 21.67 22.24 -7.07
CA ALA A 568 20.61 22.43 -8.06
C ALA A 568 19.26 21.98 -7.52
N PHE A 569 18.22 22.81 -7.70
CA PHE A 569 16.82 22.42 -7.44
C PHE A 569 16.16 21.96 -8.74
N VAL A 570 16.18 20.66 -8.96
CA VAL A 570 15.77 20.05 -10.24
C VAL A 570 14.27 19.73 -10.31
N GLY A 571 13.58 19.71 -9.18
CA GLY A 571 12.14 19.44 -9.09
C GLY A 571 11.43 20.50 -8.25
N LYS A 572 10.31 21.01 -8.74
CA LYS A 572 9.49 22.03 -8.04
C LYS A 572 8.02 21.63 -8.05
N ASP A 573 7.26 22.19 -7.12
CA ASP A 573 5.80 22.03 -7.10
C ASP A 573 5.11 22.78 -8.25
N GLU A 574 3.78 22.66 -8.33
CA GLU A 574 3.00 23.32 -9.39
C GLU A 574 3.08 24.86 -9.34
N THR A 575 3.28 25.43 -8.15
CA THR A 575 3.43 26.89 -7.99
C THR A 575 4.83 27.38 -8.33
N GLY A 576 5.82 26.48 -8.39
CA GLY A 576 7.23 26.80 -8.54
C GLY A 576 7.88 27.41 -7.30
N GLN A 577 7.14 27.55 -6.19
CA GLN A 577 7.64 28.15 -4.95
C GLN A 577 8.31 27.13 -4.04
N ARG A 578 7.86 25.87 -4.06
CA ARG A 578 8.40 24.81 -3.20
C ARG A 578 9.39 23.98 -4.00
N MET A 579 10.54 23.76 -3.39
CA MET A 579 11.61 22.95 -3.98
C MET A 579 11.46 21.53 -3.48
N GLU A 580 11.28 20.57 -4.39
CA GLU A 580 10.90 19.19 -4.06
C GLU A 580 12.04 18.19 -4.27
N ILE A 581 13.01 18.52 -5.13
CA ILE A 581 14.16 17.66 -5.45
C ILE A 581 15.43 18.51 -5.53
N ILE A 582 16.45 18.13 -4.77
CA ILE A 582 17.81 18.66 -4.88
C ILE A 582 18.76 17.63 -5.48
N GLU A 583 19.72 18.12 -6.26
CA GLU A 583 20.86 17.35 -6.74
C GLU A 583 22.14 18.16 -6.60
N LEU A 584 23.26 17.49 -6.31
CA LEU A 584 24.59 18.08 -6.43
C LEU A 584 25.26 17.52 -7.71
N PRO A 585 25.32 18.28 -8.82
CA PRO A 585 25.77 17.77 -10.11
C PRO A 585 27.21 17.22 -10.09
N SER A 586 28.09 17.82 -9.29
CA SER A 586 29.51 17.45 -9.17
C SER A 586 29.76 16.14 -8.41
N HIS A 587 28.73 15.57 -7.77
CA HIS A 587 28.81 14.36 -6.96
C HIS A 587 28.25 13.14 -7.71
N PRO A 588 28.82 11.93 -7.55
CA PRO A 588 28.34 10.72 -8.24
C PRO A 588 26.83 10.48 -8.07
N TYR A 589 26.35 10.49 -6.83
CA TYR A 589 24.93 10.46 -6.50
C TYR A 589 24.68 11.17 -5.18
N PHE A 590 24.17 12.40 -5.22
CA PHE A 590 23.77 13.14 -4.01
C PHE A 590 22.44 13.79 -4.33
N LEU A 591 21.39 13.15 -3.83
CA LEU A 591 20.02 13.46 -4.20
C LEU A 591 19.20 13.57 -2.92
N GLY A 592 18.37 14.61 -2.84
CA GLY A 592 17.41 14.80 -1.76
C GLY A 592 16.03 15.00 -2.35
N VAL A 593 15.02 14.37 -1.76
CA VAL A 593 13.62 14.53 -2.13
C VAL A 593 12.80 14.91 -0.92
N GLN A 594 11.81 15.79 -1.13
CA GLN A 594 10.93 16.26 -0.07
C GLN A 594 9.71 15.33 0.11
N PHE A 595 9.31 14.61 -0.94
CA PHE A 595 8.34 13.51 -0.86
C PHE A 595 8.93 12.24 -0.24
N HIS A 596 8.06 11.26 0.01
CA HIS A 596 8.37 9.92 0.50
C HIS A 596 8.30 8.88 -0.65
N PRO A 597 9.41 8.67 -1.39
CA PRO A 597 9.49 7.72 -2.50
C PRO A 597 9.23 6.25 -2.12
N GLU A 598 9.32 5.92 -0.83
CA GLU A 598 9.18 4.57 -0.29
C GLU A 598 7.73 4.06 -0.35
N PHE A 599 6.73 4.95 -0.27
CA PHE A 599 5.32 4.56 -0.26
C PHE A 599 4.83 4.05 -1.62
N LYS A 600 5.39 4.55 -2.72
CA LYS A 600 5.06 4.12 -4.09
C LYS A 600 5.99 3.03 -4.64
N SER A 601 6.97 2.55 -3.86
CA SER A 601 7.83 1.45 -4.28
C SER A 601 7.04 0.13 -4.36
N ARG A 602 7.16 -0.60 -5.46
CA ARG A 602 6.55 -1.93 -5.66
C ARG A 602 7.64 -2.96 -5.97
N PRO A 603 7.43 -4.27 -5.72
CA PRO A 603 8.41 -5.30 -6.08
C PRO A 603 8.75 -5.29 -7.58
N TRP A 604 7.76 -5.09 -8.44
CA TRP A 604 7.91 -5.07 -9.91
C TRP A 604 8.33 -3.72 -10.45
N LYS A 605 8.05 -2.65 -9.71
CA LYS A 605 8.32 -1.25 -10.05
C LYS A 605 8.98 -0.58 -8.84
N PRO A 606 10.27 -0.86 -8.59
CA PRO A 606 10.98 -0.26 -7.48
C PRO A 606 11.03 1.26 -7.64
N SER A 607 11.08 1.98 -6.51
CA SER A 607 11.19 3.44 -6.54
C SER A 607 12.49 3.90 -7.21
N ALA A 608 12.37 4.86 -8.12
CA ALA A 608 13.44 5.30 -9.01
C ALA A 608 14.66 5.83 -8.25
N VAL A 609 14.46 6.65 -7.22
CA VAL A 609 15.55 7.24 -6.41
C VAL A 609 16.23 6.22 -5.49
N PHE A 610 15.52 5.15 -5.10
CA PHE A 610 16.14 4.03 -4.37
C PHE A 610 16.98 3.16 -5.31
N VAL A 611 16.51 2.91 -6.55
CA VAL A 611 17.31 2.25 -7.59
C VAL A 611 18.57 3.06 -7.88
N GLY A 612 18.44 4.39 -8.01
CA GLY A 612 19.57 5.30 -8.20
C GLY A 612 20.62 5.18 -7.09
N LEU A 613 20.19 5.18 -5.82
CA LEU A 613 21.10 5.02 -4.68
C LEU A 613 21.85 3.68 -4.74
N VAL A 614 21.14 2.57 -4.86
CA VAL A 614 21.75 1.23 -4.86
C VAL A 614 22.64 1.01 -6.08
N ALA A 615 22.21 1.48 -7.25
CA ALA A 615 22.99 1.42 -8.48
C ALA A 615 24.29 2.24 -8.35
N ALA A 616 24.24 3.43 -7.75
CA ALA A 616 25.42 4.24 -7.48
C ALA A 616 26.37 3.55 -6.51
N SER A 617 25.85 2.98 -5.42
CA SER A 617 26.63 2.26 -4.41
C SER A 617 27.36 1.03 -4.95
N CYS A 618 26.83 0.38 -5.99
CA CYS A 618 27.48 -0.79 -6.59
C CYS A 618 28.15 -0.53 -7.95
N GLY A 619 28.33 0.75 -8.34
CA GLY A 619 29.01 1.15 -9.58
C GLY A 619 28.23 0.88 -10.87
N GLN A 620 26.91 0.73 -10.80
CA GLN A 620 26.02 0.41 -11.92
C GLN A 620 25.11 1.59 -12.34
N LEU A 621 25.34 2.79 -11.84
CA LEU A 621 24.45 3.95 -12.08
C LEU A 621 24.31 4.27 -13.58
N GLU A 622 25.40 4.30 -14.34
CA GLU A 622 25.37 4.63 -15.78
C GLU A 622 24.45 3.68 -16.57
N ASN A 623 24.45 2.39 -16.23
CA ASN A 623 23.56 1.41 -16.86
C ASN A 623 22.06 1.65 -16.57
N ASN A 624 21.75 2.37 -15.49
CA ASN A 624 20.39 2.71 -15.09
C ASN A 624 19.98 4.11 -15.58
N LEU A 625 20.94 4.98 -15.91
CA LEU A 625 20.69 6.30 -16.49
C LEU A 625 20.54 6.27 -18.01
N ASP A 626 21.03 5.21 -18.68
CA ASP A 626 20.87 5.03 -20.13
C ASP A 626 19.41 4.65 -20.48
N PRO A 627 18.66 5.50 -21.20
CA PRO A 627 17.29 5.20 -21.62
C PRO A 627 17.20 3.99 -22.57
N HIS A 628 18.29 3.58 -23.22
CA HIS A 628 18.37 2.42 -24.11
C HIS A 628 18.85 1.13 -23.43
N SER A 629 19.21 1.20 -22.15
CA SER A 629 19.53 0.02 -21.36
C SER A 629 18.27 -0.83 -21.18
N PRO A 630 18.32 -2.17 -21.35
CA PRO A 630 17.16 -3.04 -21.18
C PRO A 630 16.56 -3.05 -19.76
N ALA A 631 17.14 -2.29 -18.83
CA ALA A 631 16.65 -2.05 -17.48
C ALA A 631 15.61 -0.92 -17.37
N SER A 632 15.47 -0.03 -18.36
CA SER A 632 14.72 1.23 -18.22
C SER A 632 13.20 1.14 -18.45
N ASN A 633 12.65 -0.02 -18.81
CA ASN A 633 11.21 -0.14 -19.14
C ASN A 633 10.37 -0.91 -18.13
N GLY A 634 10.78 -1.02 -16.85
CA GLY A 634 9.91 -1.53 -15.77
C GLY A 634 9.30 -2.93 -15.99
N ILE A 635 9.73 -3.64 -17.04
CA ILE A 635 9.28 -4.95 -17.46
C ILE A 635 10.55 -5.75 -17.68
N ILE A 636 10.93 -6.51 -16.67
CA ILE A 636 11.95 -7.55 -16.84
C ILE A 636 11.31 -8.66 -17.68
N ILE A 637 11.45 -8.59 -19.00
CA ILE A 637 11.10 -9.72 -19.87
C ILE A 637 12.17 -10.80 -19.65
N PRO A 638 11.84 -12.01 -19.16
CA PRO A 638 12.79 -13.10 -19.12
C PRO A 638 13.12 -13.49 -20.57
N ARG A 639 14.37 -13.29 -21.01
CA ARG A 639 14.87 -13.91 -22.24
C ARG A 639 14.88 -15.43 -22.05
N PHE A 640 13.88 -16.12 -22.58
CA PHE A 640 13.91 -17.58 -22.73
C PHE A 640 14.73 -17.95 -23.98
N TYR A 641 15.84 -18.65 -23.79
CA TYR A 641 16.53 -19.34 -24.87
C TYR A 641 15.71 -20.58 -25.26
N PRO A 642 15.27 -20.75 -26.53
CA PRO A 642 14.58 -21.95 -26.95
C PRO A 642 15.62 -23.05 -27.22
N ASN A 643 15.89 -23.89 -26.22
CA ASN A 643 16.52 -25.17 -26.52
C ASN A 643 15.46 -26.14 -27.04
N GLY A 644 15.55 -26.41 -28.35
CA GLY A 644 14.73 -27.37 -29.05
C GLY A 644 14.91 -28.79 -28.53
N GLY A 645 13.79 -29.49 -28.40
CA GLY A 645 13.73 -30.91 -28.09
C GLY A 645 12.35 -31.45 -28.41
N ARG A 646 12.18 -31.96 -29.64
CA ARG A 646 10.97 -32.67 -30.09
C ARG A 646 10.72 -33.89 -29.19
N VAL A 647 9.55 -33.96 -28.55
CA VAL A 647 8.98 -35.24 -28.09
C VAL A 647 7.51 -35.35 -28.49
N LYS A 648 7.18 -36.52 -29.02
CA LYS A 648 5.97 -36.89 -29.77
C LYS A 648 4.70 -36.95 -28.89
N LYS A 649 3.56 -36.56 -29.49
CA LYS A 649 2.19 -36.86 -29.00
C LYS A 649 1.91 -38.38 -29.01
N PRO A 650 0.96 -38.83 -28.18
CA PRO A 650 -0.07 -39.72 -28.69
C PRO A 650 -1.50 -39.20 -28.43
N ALA A 651 -2.43 -39.75 -29.18
CA ALA A 651 -3.78 -39.25 -29.42
C ALA A 651 -4.87 -40.07 -28.70
N LYS A 652 -6.02 -39.40 -28.47
CA LYS A 652 -7.42 -39.88 -28.39
C LYS A 652 -7.83 -40.84 -27.25
N SER A 653 -8.84 -40.43 -26.46
CA SER A 653 -10.21 -41.01 -26.50
C SER A 653 -11.17 -40.35 -25.47
N LEU A 654 -12.32 -39.86 -25.96
CA LEU A 654 -13.62 -39.72 -25.25
C LEU A 654 -14.41 -41.05 -25.44
N PRO A 655 -15.54 -41.38 -24.76
CA PRO A 655 -16.62 -40.45 -24.35
C PRO A 655 -17.45 -40.78 -23.08
N GLY A 656 -18.34 -39.84 -22.70
CA GLY A 656 -19.74 -40.16 -22.35
C GLY A 656 -20.19 -39.95 -20.89
N GLY A 657 -21.32 -39.23 -20.72
CA GLY A 657 -22.14 -39.32 -19.51
C GLY A 657 -22.80 -38.02 -19.05
N LYS A 658 -24.01 -37.72 -19.55
CA LYS A 658 -24.94 -36.71 -19.01
C LYS A 658 -25.59 -37.23 -17.71
N LEU A 659 -25.90 -36.34 -16.77
CA LEU A 659 -27.12 -36.41 -15.94
C LEU A 659 -27.47 -35.03 -15.38
N LEU A 660 -28.73 -34.65 -15.60
CA LEU A 660 -29.42 -33.48 -15.09
C LEU A 660 -29.98 -33.80 -13.70
N HIS A 661 -29.93 -32.84 -12.78
CA HIS A 661 -31.03 -32.60 -11.83
C HIS A 661 -30.99 -31.14 -11.37
N GLY A 662 -32.08 -30.43 -11.61
CA GLY A 662 -32.34 -29.11 -11.04
C GLY A 662 -32.98 -29.22 -9.66
N ASN A 663 -32.82 -28.17 -8.86
CA ASN A 663 -33.80 -27.72 -7.88
C ASN A 663 -33.59 -26.23 -7.61
N GLY A 664 -34.72 -25.53 -7.41
CA GLY A 664 -34.88 -24.09 -7.57
C GLY A 664 -34.16 -23.21 -6.55
N ILE A 665 -33.88 -21.98 -7.01
CA ILE A 665 -33.33 -20.88 -6.24
C ILE A 665 -34.48 -19.92 -5.91
N GLY A 666 -34.67 -19.66 -4.62
CA GLY A 666 -35.50 -18.56 -4.13
C GLY A 666 -34.75 -17.23 -4.27
N ASN A 667 -35.46 -16.19 -4.67
CA ASN A 667 -34.93 -14.83 -4.84
C ASN A 667 -34.46 -14.25 -3.50
N GLY A 668 -33.15 -14.21 -3.28
CA GLY A 668 -32.48 -13.32 -2.35
C GLY A 668 -31.83 -12.17 -3.13
N ASN A 669 -31.89 -10.96 -2.61
CA ASN A 669 -31.29 -9.77 -3.21
C ASN A 669 -29.80 -10.02 -3.53
N GLU A 670 -29.43 -9.86 -4.80
CA GLU A 670 -28.08 -10.09 -5.29
C GLU A 670 -27.12 -9.05 -4.70
N TRP A 671 -26.16 -9.54 -3.93
CA TRP A 671 -25.02 -8.78 -3.42
C TRP A 671 -23.87 -8.94 -4.45
N PRO A 672 -23.24 -7.86 -4.93
CA PRO A 672 -22.33 -7.94 -6.09
C PRO A 672 -20.91 -8.44 -5.78
N ALA A 673 -20.57 -8.72 -4.52
CA ALA A 673 -19.20 -9.08 -4.10
C ALA A 673 -19.15 -10.22 -3.06
N ALA A 674 -18.13 -11.08 -3.12
CA ALA A 674 -17.85 -12.07 -2.06
C ALA A 674 -16.89 -11.46 -1.01
N CYS A 675 -17.13 -11.72 0.27
CA CYS A 675 -16.32 -11.22 1.38
C CYS A 675 -15.38 -12.32 1.93
N LEU A 676 -14.10 -11.99 2.09
CA LEU A 676 -13.08 -12.82 2.73
C LEU A 676 -12.59 -12.11 3.99
N ILE A 677 -12.95 -12.60 5.16
CA ILE A 677 -12.59 -12.00 6.44
C ILE A 677 -11.47 -12.76 7.08
N THR A 678 -10.50 -12.05 7.63
CA THR A 678 -9.35 -12.67 8.27
C THR A 678 -9.15 -12.13 9.67
N THR A 679 -8.87 -13.05 10.58
CA THR A 679 -8.74 -12.74 12.00
C THR A 679 -7.48 -13.37 12.56
N THR A 680 -6.75 -12.64 13.38
CA THR A 680 -5.47 -13.06 13.96
C THR A 680 -5.60 -13.33 15.46
N THR A 681 -4.79 -14.27 15.96
CA THR A 681 -4.47 -14.35 17.38
C THR A 681 -2.97 -14.46 17.57
N SER A 682 -2.38 -13.40 18.12
CA SER A 682 -1.05 -13.41 18.70
C SER A 682 -1.21 -13.09 20.19
N ASP A 683 -1.60 -14.07 20.99
CA ASP A 683 -1.32 -14.10 22.43
C ASP A 683 -1.82 -15.42 23.04
N VAL A 684 -0.93 -16.43 23.06
CA VAL A 684 -0.78 -17.38 24.17
C VAL A 684 0.64 -17.97 24.08
N VAL A 685 1.61 -17.35 24.76
CA VAL A 685 2.44 -17.90 25.87
C VAL A 685 3.32 -16.79 26.42
#